data_AF-A0A5S3N2W8-F1
#
_entry.id   AF-A0A5S3N2W8-F1
#
_cell.length_a   1.000
_cell.length_b   1.000
_cell.length_c   1.000
_cell.angle_alpha   90.00
_cell.angle_beta   90.00
_cell.angle_gamma   90.00
#
_symmetry.space_group_name_H-M   'P 1'
#
loop_
_entity.id
_entity.type
_entity.pdbx_description
1 polymer ?
#
loop_
_entity_poly.entity_id
_entity_poly.type
_entity_poly.pdbx_seq_one_letter_code
_entity_poly.pdbx_strand_id
1 'polypeptide(L)'
;MTIDEIFKKGNLSIRSYHVCKYNNIETIYDLKEYFVKNKSFTKFRNCGRKSDEELIKLCNSYHLEGIDSIDNETQELISENPLKKIVTELTRTQREVINSFILVNTNSLSVRSKNAISLHLKGNLKIKNFAEKILLSNTFNVKNIKNVGAKCVPELEIYISIIKDFLNDVSQSDNEKKLISIKNNFLIQRTFSISKIPSEILETESIFLLTDFLLNQNALFDETQTVIVKKAFKIYQNQKELTLDDIAEKVNLTRERVRQIRKLCLDDIFNKLLFIQNFSDELFQKYNIDINSNQLEIDAEIVDIINNTNNTNLSKEFISYILFAYLWDKFSLIGEIEDVLLPRYFNARNRHNWKNFYLIDKDIVKEIDFNALANDIDNRKSDKIVESYSFNFKSYLSRFLSNNNIDFLDLVFPIGEKIINDEFELYLDLDENITFERNTKKQVHEYALEALEELGNPSKINLILDKVLELNPNYVTDEASLRAAMARRNGFVPIGRKSVFGLKKWEKELENFKGGTIKDVIIEFLQDKNEPIHILLVLEYLDKYRRNKDAKSVLTNLKVDPLKRFLIYNQGFIGLQIKEEQYDDKFNSLPVQLGKTIIAKHKKGYSINDIKTFLLNSYNLTFEESKLILNNLKYFNEN
;
A
#
# COMPACT_ATOMS: atom_id res chain seq x y z
N MET A 1 6.01 72.90 49.39
CA MET A 1 5.04 73.83 48.76
C MET A 1 3.76 73.80 49.59
N THR A 2 3.23 74.96 49.96
CA THR A 2 2.01 75.04 50.78
C THR A 2 0.76 74.89 49.91
N ILE A 3 -0.35 74.43 50.49
CA ILE A 3 -1.63 74.36 49.79
C ILE A 3 -2.10 75.75 49.34
N ASP A 4 -1.77 76.82 50.09
CA ASP A 4 -2.07 78.20 49.73
C ASP A 4 -1.33 78.65 48.45
N GLU A 5 -0.07 78.26 48.30
CA GLU A 5 0.73 78.52 47.09
C GLU A 5 0.16 77.77 45.88
N ILE A 6 -0.28 76.52 46.06
CA ILE A 6 -0.84 75.69 45.00
C ILE A 6 -2.19 76.25 44.52
N PHE A 7 -3.04 76.70 45.45
CA PHE A 7 -4.31 77.33 45.12
C PHE A 7 -4.13 78.66 44.38
N LYS A 8 -3.19 79.52 44.82
CA LYS A 8 -2.87 80.79 44.13
C LYS A 8 -2.36 80.58 42.71
N LYS A 9 -1.72 79.43 42.42
CA LYS A 9 -1.26 79.05 41.07
C LYS A 9 -2.36 78.45 40.19
N GLY A 10 -3.60 78.33 40.68
CA GLY A 10 -4.73 77.78 39.93
C GLY A 10 -4.72 76.26 39.79
N ASN A 11 -3.85 75.56 40.52
CA ASN A 11 -3.68 74.10 40.42
C ASN A 11 -4.62 73.31 41.33
N LEU A 12 -5.58 73.99 41.98
CA LEU A 12 -6.55 73.39 42.88
C LEU A 12 -7.88 74.14 42.82
N SER A 13 -9.00 73.43 42.72
CA SER A 13 -10.32 74.06 42.81
C SER A 13 -10.57 74.66 44.20
N ILE A 14 -11.45 75.68 44.28
CA ILE A 14 -11.88 76.30 45.55
C ILE A 14 -12.39 75.23 46.53
N ARG A 15 -13.12 74.23 46.02
CA ARG A 15 -13.68 73.15 46.83
C ARG A 15 -12.58 72.28 47.44
N SER A 16 -11.62 71.83 46.63
CA SER A 16 -10.53 70.96 47.10
C SER A 16 -9.52 71.71 47.98
N TYR A 17 -9.33 73.01 47.75
CA TYR A 17 -8.60 73.90 48.67
C TYR A 17 -9.25 73.95 50.05
N HIS A 18 -10.57 74.17 50.11
CA HIS A 18 -11.30 74.16 51.38
C HIS A 18 -11.29 72.77 52.04
N VAL A 19 -11.35 71.68 51.27
CA VAL A 19 -11.19 70.32 51.80
C VAL A 19 -9.85 70.17 52.52
N CYS A 20 -8.74 70.61 51.93
CA CYS A 20 -7.43 70.60 52.61
C CYS A 20 -7.45 71.42 53.91
N LYS A 21 -7.97 72.66 53.86
CA LYS A 21 -8.01 73.55 55.03
C LYS A 21 -8.88 73.05 56.17
N TYR A 22 -10.04 72.45 55.87
CA TYR A 22 -10.92 71.89 56.90
C TYR A 22 -10.36 70.63 57.57
N ASN A 23 -9.36 69.99 56.97
CA ASN A 23 -8.73 68.78 57.49
C ASN A 23 -7.29 69.03 57.94
N ASN A 24 -6.92 70.30 58.18
CA ASN A 24 -5.59 70.73 58.66
C ASN A 24 -4.42 70.26 57.77
N ILE A 25 -4.63 70.20 56.46
CA ILE A 25 -3.59 69.91 55.48
C ILE A 25 -3.00 71.23 55.00
N GLU A 26 -1.78 71.55 55.43
CA GLU A 26 -1.14 72.84 55.16
C GLU A 26 -0.15 72.78 53.99
N THR A 27 0.44 71.61 53.75
CA THR A 27 1.44 71.39 52.70
C THR A 27 1.13 70.20 51.80
N ILE A 28 1.79 70.16 50.63
CA ILE A 28 1.74 68.99 49.75
C ILE A 28 2.34 67.74 50.42
N TYR A 29 3.25 67.92 51.37
CA TYR A 29 3.84 66.84 52.15
C TYR A 29 2.77 66.19 53.05
N ASP A 30 2.01 66.99 53.80
CA ASP A 30 0.93 66.49 54.67
C ASP A 30 -0.15 65.76 53.87
N LEU A 31 -0.48 66.30 52.68
CA LEU A 31 -1.46 65.70 51.78
C LEU A 31 -0.98 64.33 51.27
N LYS A 32 0.29 64.23 50.86
CA LYS A 32 0.90 62.97 50.42
C LYS A 32 1.07 61.96 51.55
N GLU A 33 1.49 62.39 52.73
CA GLU A 33 1.64 61.51 53.88
C GLU A 33 0.30 60.85 54.25
N TYR A 34 -0.79 61.63 54.22
CA TYR A 34 -2.12 61.10 54.42
C TYR A 34 -2.53 60.10 53.30
N PHE A 35 -2.22 60.43 52.05
CA PHE A 35 -2.53 59.60 50.89
C PHE A 35 -1.81 58.25 50.95
N VAL A 36 -0.53 58.21 51.32
CA VAL A 36 0.23 56.96 51.44
C VAL A 36 -0.44 56.02 52.45
N LYS A 37 -0.91 56.56 53.58
CA LYS A 37 -1.58 55.80 54.65
C LYS A 37 -3.01 55.36 54.32
N ASN A 38 -3.77 56.14 53.55
CA ASN A 38 -5.23 55.93 53.40
C ASN A 38 -5.70 55.63 51.96
N LYS A 39 -4.83 55.80 50.95
CA LYS A 39 -5.07 55.64 49.49
C LYS A 39 -6.26 56.40 48.91
N SER A 40 -6.91 57.25 49.70
CA SER A 40 -7.95 58.19 49.30
C SER A 40 -8.10 59.28 50.35
N PHE A 41 -8.76 60.36 49.97
CA PHE A 41 -9.19 61.48 50.80
C PHE A 41 -10.68 61.47 51.07
N THR A 42 -11.39 60.39 50.74
CA THR A 42 -12.84 60.26 50.99
C THR A 42 -13.22 60.40 52.47
N LYS A 43 -12.27 60.16 53.38
CA LYS A 43 -12.42 60.36 54.83
C LYS A 43 -12.23 61.81 55.29
N PHE A 44 -11.77 62.70 54.41
CA PHE A 44 -11.71 64.12 54.71
C PHE A 44 -13.12 64.70 54.81
N ARG A 45 -13.33 65.55 55.81
CA ARG A 45 -14.56 66.32 55.97
C ARG A 45 -14.83 67.11 54.68
N ASN A 46 -16.04 66.98 54.16
CA ASN A 46 -16.53 67.63 52.93
C ASN A 46 -15.84 67.21 51.62
N CYS A 47 -15.05 66.13 51.62
CA CYS A 47 -14.44 65.58 50.41
C CYS A 47 -15.40 64.66 49.68
N GLY A 48 -15.89 65.10 48.51
CA GLY A 48 -16.67 64.26 47.60
C GLY A 48 -15.79 63.68 46.50
N ARG A 49 -16.31 62.72 45.73
CA ARG A 49 -15.58 61.99 44.67
C ARG A 49 -14.72 62.88 43.75
N LYS A 50 -15.25 64.02 43.28
CA LYS A 50 -14.50 64.94 42.40
C LYS A 50 -13.31 65.61 43.11
N SER A 51 -13.46 65.95 44.39
CA SER A 51 -12.37 66.53 45.19
C SER A 51 -11.34 65.48 45.56
N ASP A 52 -11.77 64.25 45.82
CA ASP A 52 -10.89 63.10 46.05
C ASP A 52 -9.99 62.84 44.83
N GLU A 53 -10.59 62.70 43.65
CA GLU A 53 -9.87 62.50 42.38
C GLU A 53 -8.89 63.66 42.08
N GLU A 54 -9.32 64.92 42.32
CA GLU A 54 -8.48 66.11 42.12
C GLU A 54 -7.28 66.15 43.08
N LEU A 55 -7.48 65.81 44.36
CA LEU A 55 -6.40 65.77 45.36
C LEU A 55 -5.42 64.62 45.11
N ILE A 56 -5.89 63.45 44.66
CA ILE A 56 -5.03 62.33 44.25
C ILE A 56 -4.16 62.76 43.06
N LYS A 57 -4.77 63.41 42.06
CA LYS A 57 -4.04 63.93 40.89
C LYS A 57 -3.01 64.97 41.31
N LEU A 58 -3.35 65.83 42.26
CA LEU A 58 -2.41 66.80 42.83
C LEU A 58 -1.23 66.09 43.51
N CYS A 59 -1.47 65.10 44.37
CA CYS A 59 -0.41 64.30 44.99
C CYS A 59 0.54 63.69 43.96
N ASN A 60 -0.01 63.05 42.91
CA ASN A 60 0.80 62.40 41.88
C ASN A 60 1.62 63.39 41.03
N SER A 61 1.26 64.68 41.01
CA SER A 61 1.94 65.71 40.22
C SER A 61 3.20 66.30 40.87
N TYR A 62 3.46 66.00 42.14
CA TYR A 62 4.67 66.42 42.85
C TYR A 62 5.48 65.19 43.22
N HIS A 63 6.81 65.23 43.12
CA HIS A 63 7.69 64.18 43.62
C HIS A 63 8.28 64.61 44.97
N LEU A 64 8.26 63.74 45.98
CA LEU A 64 8.84 63.95 47.31
C LEU A 64 9.73 62.76 47.68
N GLU A 65 11.05 62.94 47.58
CA GLU A 65 12.04 61.96 48.06
C GLU A 65 11.79 61.64 49.54
N GLY A 66 11.77 60.35 49.89
CA GLY A 66 11.43 59.86 51.22
C GLY A 66 9.99 59.35 51.36
N ILE A 67 8.97 60.06 50.86
CA ILE A 67 7.57 59.58 50.89
C ILE A 67 7.28 58.65 49.71
N ASP A 68 7.72 59.02 48.52
CA ASP A 68 7.45 58.22 47.30
C ASP A 68 8.21 56.88 47.33
N SER A 69 9.34 56.80 48.03
CA SER A 69 10.05 55.56 48.33
C SER A 69 9.27 54.66 49.31
N ILE A 70 8.61 55.24 50.33
CA ILE A 70 7.77 54.49 51.27
C ILE A 70 6.52 53.94 50.57
N ASP A 71 5.88 54.69 49.67
CA ASP A 71 4.74 54.17 48.89
C ASP A 71 5.16 52.99 48.00
N ASN A 72 6.34 53.07 47.37
CA ASN A 72 6.89 51.98 46.56
C ASN A 72 7.23 50.74 47.39
N GLU A 73 7.91 50.89 48.54
CA GLU A 73 8.22 49.78 49.45
C GLU A 73 6.94 49.16 50.06
N THR A 74 5.94 49.99 50.39
CA THR A 74 4.65 49.52 50.93
C THR A 74 3.78 48.84 49.85
N GLN A 75 3.93 49.21 48.57
CA GLN A 75 3.28 48.54 47.44
C GLN A 75 3.96 47.23 47.06
N GLU A 76 5.29 47.11 47.20
CA GLU A 76 5.99 45.83 47.01
C GLU A 76 5.70 44.83 48.13
N LEU A 77 5.49 45.29 49.37
CA LEU A 77 5.20 44.43 50.53
C LEU A 77 3.71 44.01 50.65
N ILE A 78 2.79 44.68 49.97
CA ILE A 78 1.34 44.37 50.04
C ILE A 78 0.84 43.95 48.65
N SER A 79 0.80 42.62 48.45
CA SER A 79 0.15 41.86 47.36
C SER A 79 1.02 41.33 46.21
N GLU A 80 1.99 40.46 46.52
CA GLU A 80 2.11 39.28 45.66
C GLU A 80 0.80 38.48 45.81
N ASN A 81 -0.13 38.64 44.87
CA ASN A 81 -1.29 37.77 44.77
C ASN A 81 -0.77 36.31 44.76
N PRO A 82 -1.09 35.46 45.76
CA PRO A 82 -0.52 34.11 45.86
C PRO A 82 -0.75 33.30 44.58
N LEU A 83 -1.90 33.52 43.93
CA LEU A 83 -2.28 32.92 42.65
C LEU A 83 -1.42 33.41 41.49
N LYS A 84 -0.99 34.68 41.51
CA LYS A 84 -0.10 35.24 40.47
C LYS A 84 1.27 34.57 40.56
N LYS A 85 1.80 34.40 41.77
CA LYS A 85 3.06 33.70 42.04
C LYS A 85 3.01 32.25 41.57
N ILE A 86 1.95 31.52 41.96
CA ILE A 86 1.70 30.14 41.50
C ILE A 86 1.76 30.06 39.97
N VAL A 87 0.99 30.88 39.26
CA VAL A 87 0.90 30.81 37.78
C VAL A 87 2.24 31.13 37.10
N THR A 88 3.03 32.05 37.65
CA THR A 88 4.35 32.40 37.09
C THR A 88 5.40 31.31 37.31
N GLU A 89 5.33 30.60 38.44
CA GLU A 89 6.31 29.59 38.85
C GLU A 89 6.01 28.18 38.31
N LEU A 90 4.84 27.95 37.69
CA LEU A 90 4.49 26.65 37.12
C LEU A 90 5.56 26.14 36.15
N THR A 91 6.01 24.91 36.36
CA THR A 91 6.91 24.19 35.44
C THR A 91 6.20 23.87 34.13
N ARG A 92 6.95 23.46 33.10
CA ARG A 92 6.37 23.04 31.82
C ARG A 92 5.36 21.90 32.00
N THR A 93 5.73 20.87 32.74
CA THR A 93 4.87 19.69 33.02
C THR A 93 3.60 20.09 33.77
N GLN A 94 3.71 20.92 34.82
CA GLN A 94 2.55 21.42 35.55
C GLN A 94 1.59 22.20 34.63
N ARG A 95 2.12 23.07 33.75
CA ARG A 95 1.30 23.80 32.77
C ARG A 95 0.56 22.86 31.82
N GLU A 96 1.24 21.83 31.33
CA GLU A 96 0.63 20.84 30.42
C GLU A 96 -0.51 20.08 31.11
N VAL A 97 -0.30 19.60 32.35
CA VAL A 97 -1.35 18.95 33.17
C VAL A 97 -2.56 19.85 33.35
N ILE A 98 -2.35 21.12 33.71
CA ILE A 98 -3.44 22.09 33.92
C ILE A 98 -4.13 22.44 32.60
N ASN A 99 -3.39 22.59 31.49
CA ASN A 99 -3.98 22.86 30.19
C ASN A 99 -4.92 21.75 29.75
N SER A 100 -4.52 20.48 29.91
CA SER A 100 -5.36 19.32 29.61
C SER A 100 -6.62 19.31 30.49
N PHE A 101 -6.46 19.61 31.77
CA PHE A 101 -7.58 19.73 32.71
C PHE A 101 -8.58 20.82 32.30
N ILE A 102 -8.10 22.01 31.93
CA ILE A 102 -8.95 23.11 31.44
C ILE A 102 -9.69 22.68 30.19
N LEU A 103 -8.99 22.10 29.20
CA LEU A 103 -9.58 21.70 27.92
C LEU A 103 -10.76 20.73 28.12
N VAL A 104 -10.55 19.66 28.87
CA VAL A 104 -11.56 18.63 29.11
C VAL A 104 -12.74 19.18 29.90
N ASN A 105 -12.50 19.95 30.97
CA ASN A 105 -13.59 20.56 31.73
C ASN A 105 -14.38 21.57 30.88
N THR A 106 -13.71 22.31 30.00
CA THR A 106 -14.37 23.24 29.06
C THR A 106 -15.29 22.50 28.09
N ASN A 107 -14.83 21.34 27.59
CA ASN A 107 -15.62 20.51 26.69
C ASN A 107 -16.85 19.89 27.36
N SER A 108 -16.83 19.76 28.69
CA SER A 108 -17.92 19.20 29.46
C SER A 108 -18.99 20.20 29.93
N LEU A 109 -18.77 21.48 29.66
CA LEU A 109 -19.77 22.52 29.88
C LEU A 109 -20.94 22.36 28.91
N SER A 110 -22.10 22.87 29.31
CA SER A 110 -23.23 23.05 28.40
C SER A 110 -22.82 23.85 27.17
N VAL A 111 -23.42 23.57 26.01
CA VAL A 111 -23.05 24.20 24.73
C VAL A 111 -22.97 25.73 24.83
N ARG A 112 -23.92 26.35 25.55
CA ARG A 112 -23.95 27.80 25.75
C ARG A 112 -22.78 28.28 26.62
N SER A 113 -22.49 27.62 27.74
CA SER A 113 -21.39 27.97 28.64
C SER A 113 -20.03 27.73 27.98
N LYS A 114 -19.86 26.61 27.26
CA LYS A 114 -18.67 26.30 26.46
C LYS A 114 -18.40 27.39 25.41
N ASN A 115 -19.42 27.78 24.64
CA ASN A 115 -19.27 28.81 23.62
C ASN A 115 -18.95 30.19 24.23
N ALA A 116 -19.62 30.55 25.33
CA ALA A 116 -19.38 31.82 26.00
C ALA A 116 -17.95 31.92 26.56
N ILE A 117 -17.47 30.89 27.27
CA ILE A 117 -16.12 30.90 27.84
C ILE A 117 -15.04 30.83 26.76
N SER A 118 -15.25 30.03 25.71
CA SER A 118 -14.31 29.92 24.58
C SER A 118 -14.20 31.27 23.85
N LEU A 119 -15.32 31.96 23.65
CA LEU A 119 -15.33 33.30 23.05
C LEU A 119 -14.58 34.32 23.92
N HIS A 120 -14.82 34.31 25.24
CA HIS A 120 -14.11 35.19 26.18
C HIS A 120 -12.59 34.96 26.15
N LEU A 121 -12.18 33.70 26.10
CA LEU A 121 -10.79 33.28 26.04
C LEU A 121 -10.19 33.43 24.62
N LYS A 122 -10.98 33.80 23.60
CA LYS A 122 -10.58 33.87 22.19
C LYS A 122 -10.05 32.52 21.66
N GLY A 123 -10.66 31.42 22.10
CA GLY A 123 -10.27 30.05 21.74
C GLY A 123 -9.00 29.52 22.41
N ASN A 124 -8.27 30.34 23.17
CA ASN A 124 -7.03 29.91 23.83
C ASN A 124 -7.30 29.41 25.25
N LEU A 125 -7.35 28.10 25.44
CA LEU A 125 -7.61 27.46 26.75
C LEU A 125 -6.36 27.22 27.59
N LYS A 126 -5.19 27.77 27.21
CA LYS A 126 -3.96 27.62 28.00
C LYS A 126 -4.04 28.37 29.32
N ILE A 127 -3.49 27.79 30.39
CA ILE A 127 -3.48 28.31 31.76
C ILE A 127 -3.00 29.76 31.83
N LYS A 128 -2.01 30.16 31.02
CA LYS A 128 -1.56 31.56 30.97
C LYS A 128 -2.69 32.52 30.59
N ASN A 129 -3.38 32.26 29.49
CA ASN A 129 -4.50 33.10 29.03
C ASN A 129 -5.72 32.97 29.95
N PHE A 130 -5.97 31.76 30.48
CA PHE A 130 -7.04 31.53 31.44
C PHE A 130 -6.81 32.34 32.72
N ALA A 131 -5.61 32.28 33.29
CA ALA A 131 -5.25 33.01 34.50
C ALA A 131 -5.32 34.52 34.29
N GLU A 132 -4.73 35.04 33.21
CA GLU A 132 -4.73 36.48 32.90
C GLU A 132 -6.15 37.05 32.77
N LYS A 133 -7.06 36.34 32.10
CA LYS A 133 -8.41 36.84 31.82
C LYS A 133 -9.43 36.56 32.92
N ILE A 134 -9.23 35.49 33.68
CA ILE A 134 -10.23 34.98 34.64
C ILE A 134 -9.68 35.06 36.06
N LEU A 135 -8.60 34.34 36.38
CA LEU A 135 -8.16 34.14 37.78
C LEU A 135 -7.48 35.37 38.40
N LEU A 136 -6.77 36.16 37.60
CA LEU A 136 -5.96 37.29 38.04
C LEU A 136 -6.59 38.66 37.71
N SER A 137 -7.70 38.67 36.98
CA SER A 137 -8.38 39.90 36.58
C SER A 137 -9.29 40.41 37.70
N ASN A 138 -8.91 41.52 38.33
CA ASN A 138 -9.67 42.18 39.40
C ASN A 138 -11.08 42.62 38.97
N THR A 139 -11.32 42.76 37.66
CA THR A 139 -12.60 43.17 37.08
C THR A 139 -13.41 42.01 36.52
N PHE A 140 -12.90 40.77 36.62
CA PHE A 140 -13.58 39.62 36.07
C PHE A 140 -14.85 39.29 36.86
N ASN A 141 -15.95 39.10 36.15
CA ASN A 141 -17.20 38.59 36.70
C ASN A 141 -17.89 37.74 35.64
N VAL A 142 -18.30 36.53 36.00
CA VAL A 142 -18.96 35.59 35.10
C VAL A 142 -20.20 36.19 34.44
N LYS A 143 -20.95 37.03 35.16
CA LYS A 143 -22.15 37.72 34.65
C LYS A 143 -21.85 38.72 33.53
N ASN A 144 -20.61 39.19 33.44
CA ASN A 144 -20.18 40.16 32.43
C ASN A 144 -19.69 39.48 31.13
N ILE A 145 -19.60 38.16 31.09
CA ILE A 145 -19.21 37.43 29.88
C ILE A 145 -20.35 37.51 28.86
N LYS A 146 -20.00 37.89 27.62
CA LYS A 146 -20.96 37.95 26.50
C LYS A 146 -21.64 36.59 26.30
N ASN A 147 -22.96 36.61 26.13
CA ASN A 147 -23.83 35.44 25.92
C ASN A 147 -23.97 34.49 27.13
N VAL A 148 -23.62 34.93 28.34
CA VAL A 148 -23.91 34.20 29.58
C VAL A 148 -25.29 34.59 30.12
N GLY A 149 -26.17 33.60 30.29
CA GLY A 149 -27.47 33.77 30.94
C GLY A 149 -27.46 33.31 32.39
N ALA A 150 -28.53 33.58 33.15
CA ALA A 150 -28.62 33.26 34.59
C ALA A 150 -28.33 31.79 34.93
N LYS A 151 -28.70 30.84 34.06
CA LYS A 151 -28.42 29.40 34.26
C LYS A 151 -26.96 29.00 34.01
N CYS A 152 -26.22 29.78 33.22
CA CYS A 152 -24.81 29.53 32.91
C CYS A 152 -23.88 30.04 34.02
N VAL A 153 -24.33 31.03 34.83
CA VAL A 153 -23.50 31.65 35.86
C VAL A 153 -23.05 30.62 36.92
N PRO A 154 -23.94 29.83 37.56
CA PRO A 154 -23.51 28.85 38.55
C PRO A 154 -22.60 27.76 37.95
N GLU A 155 -22.89 27.32 36.73
CA GLU A 155 -22.09 26.32 36.02
C GLU A 155 -20.66 26.81 35.76
N LEU A 156 -20.51 28.05 35.28
CA LEU A 156 -19.21 28.66 35.00
C LEU A 156 -18.44 29.00 36.28
N GLU A 157 -19.13 29.40 37.36
CA GLU A 157 -18.50 29.61 38.68
C GLU A 157 -17.94 28.29 39.24
N ILE A 158 -18.69 27.20 39.16
CA ILE A 158 -18.23 25.86 39.55
C ILE A 158 -17.03 25.44 38.70
N TYR A 159 -17.11 25.60 37.38
CA TYR A 159 -16.01 25.28 36.46
C TYR A 159 -14.72 26.04 36.78
N ILE A 160 -14.82 27.35 37.06
CA ILE A 160 -13.66 28.17 37.45
C ILE A 160 -13.11 27.72 38.81
N SER A 161 -13.98 27.40 39.77
CA SER A 161 -13.57 26.89 41.09
C SER A 161 -12.76 25.60 40.95
N ILE A 162 -13.29 24.62 40.21
CA ILE A 162 -12.64 23.32 40.00
C ILE A 162 -11.25 23.49 39.35
N ILE A 163 -11.12 24.39 38.36
CA ILE A 163 -9.82 24.70 37.74
C ILE A 163 -8.87 25.36 38.74
N LYS A 164 -9.37 26.27 39.58
CA LYS A 164 -8.56 26.95 40.59
C LYS A 164 -8.07 25.99 41.68
N ASP A 165 -8.92 25.08 42.12
CA ASP A 165 -8.57 24.06 43.12
C ASP A 165 -7.52 23.10 42.54
N PHE A 166 -7.73 22.63 41.31
CA PHE A 166 -6.76 21.78 40.60
C PHE A 166 -5.41 22.47 40.34
N LEU A 167 -5.43 23.76 40.01
CA LEU A 167 -4.22 24.57 39.87
C LEU A 167 -3.41 24.59 41.17
N ASN A 168 -4.07 24.76 42.33
CA ASN A 168 -3.41 24.72 43.62
C ASN A 168 -2.79 23.35 43.90
N ASP A 169 -3.56 22.27 43.68
CA ASP A 169 -3.11 20.89 43.91
C ASP A 169 -1.88 20.53 43.05
N VAL A 170 -1.90 20.92 41.77
CA VAL A 170 -0.79 20.71 40.84
C VAL A 170 0.42 21.55 41.22
N SER A 171 0.22 22.81 41.63
CA SER A 171 1.32 23.73 41.99
C SER A 171 2.11 23.29 43.21
N GLN A 172 1.51 22.50 44.11
CA GLN A 172 2.15 21.98 45.32
C GLN A 172 2.89 20.65 45.07
N SER A 173 2.88 20.13 43.84
CA SER A 173 3.50 18.85 43.50
C SER A 173 4.77 19.04 42.69
N ASP A 174 5.92 18.75 43.32
CA ASP A 174 7.24 18.74 42.66
C ASP A 174 7.59 17.37 42.05
N ASN A 175 6.81 16.33 42.36
CA ASN A 175 7.03 14.98 41.86
C ASN A 175 6.30 14.78 40.53
N GLU A 176 7.07 14.56 39.47
CA GLU A 176 6.57 14.30 38.11
C GLU A 176 5.61 13.10 38.04
N LYS A 177 5.89 11.99 38.74
CA LYS A 177 4.98 10.83 38.79
C LYS A 177 3.63 11.19 39.41
N LYS A 178 3.63 12.04 40.43
CA LYS A 178 2.40 12.52 41.07
C LYS A 178 1.60 13.43 40.13
N LEU A 179 2.27 14.28 39.34
CA LEU A 179 1.65 15.10 38.32
C LEU A 179 1.03 14.26 37.19
N ILE A 180 1.74 13.24 36.72
CA ILE A 180 1.23 12.25 35.76
C ILE A 180 0.01 11.53 36.33
N SER A 181 0.09 11.06 37.58
CA SER A 181 -1.02 10.41 38.29
C SER A 181 -2.27 11.27 38.38
N ILE A 182 -2.12 12.54 38.75
CA ILE A 182 -3.23 13.51 38.82
C ILE A 182 -3.86 13.71 37.43
N LYS A 183 -3.03 13.90 36.39
CA LYS A 183 -3.50 14.06 35.00
C LYS A 183 -4.29 12.83 34.54
N ASN A 184 -3.69 11.66 34.69
CA ASN A 184 -4.22 10.39 34.20
C ASN A 184 -5.51 10.02 34.93
N ASN A 185 -5.54 10.17 36.26
CA ASN A 185 -6.73 9.93 37.06
C ASN A 185 -7.91 10.75 36.54
N PHE A 186 -7.67 12.06 36.33
CA PHE A 186 -8.69 12.94 35.82
C PHE A 186 -9.17 12.55 34.41
N LEU A 187 -8.25 12.30 33.47
CA LEU A 187 -8.61 11.94 32.08
C LEU A 187 -9.44 10.65 32.03
N ILE A 188 -9.00 9.62 32.74
CA ILE A 188 -9.64 8.30 32.74
C ILE A 188 -10.99 8.35 33.46
N GLN A 189 -11.06 8.93 34.66
CA GLN A 189 -12.32 9.05 35.42
C GLN A 189 -13.36 9.86 34.64
N ARG A 190 -12.94 10.96 34.01
CA ARG A 190 -13.85 11.83 33.28
C ARG A 190 -14.42 11.16 32.03
N THR A 191 -13.63 10.31 31.37
CA THR A 191 -14.01 9.67 30.12
C THR A 191 -14.77 8.37 30.34
N PHE A 192 -14.33 7.53 31.29
CA PHE A 192 -14.83 6.17 31.45
C PHE A 192 -15.53 5.91 32.80
N SER A 193 -15.61 6.91 33.70
CA SER A 193 -16.25 6.79 35.02
C SER A 193 -15.72 5.62 35.88
N ILE A 194 -14.44 5.27 35.73
CA ILE A 194 -13.81 4.16 36.48
C ILE A 194 -13.54 4.61 37.92
N SER A 195 -14.11 3.90 38.90
CA SER A 195 -14.08 4.33 40.31
C SER A 195 -12.72 4.12 41.01
N LYS A 196 -11.99 3.06 40.63
CA LYS A 196 -10.67 2.73 41.20
C LYS A 196 -9.68 2.44 40.07
N ILE A 197 -8.68 3.28 39.94
CA ILE A 197 -7.61 3.12 38.95
C ILE A 197 -6.33 2.78 39.72
N PRO A 198 -5.64 1.66 39.37
CA PRO A 198 -4.39 1.28 40.03
C PRO A 198 -3.30 2.36 39.89
N SER A 199 -2.43 2.50 40.89
CA SER A 199 -1.31 3.46 40.84
C SER A 199 -0.40 3.23 39.65
N GLU A 200 -0.19 1.97 39.25
CA GLU A 200 0.60 1.59 38.07
C GLU A 200 0.05 2.20 36.77
N ILE A 201 -1.28 2.32 36.64
CA ILE A 201 -1.95 2.95 35.49
C ILE A 201 -1.92 4.48 35.62
N LEU A 202 -2.03 4.99 36.84
CA LEU A 202 -2.01 6.43 37.07
C LEU A 202 -0.60 7.01 36.85
N GLU A 203 0.44 6.32 37.27
CA GLU A 203 1.83 6.80 37.22
C GLU A 203 2.54 6.52 35.89
N THR A 204 1.91 5.78 34.96
CA THR A 204 2.46 5.46 33.64
C THR A 204 1.89 6.34 32.54
N GLU A 205 2.67 6.60 31.50
CA GLU A 205 2.17 7.20 30.25
C GLU A 205 2.10 6.18 29.11
N SER A 206 2.27 4.89 29.42
CA SER A 206 2.22 3.81 28.43
C SER A 206 0.83 3.68 27.81
N ILE A 207 0.73 3.91 26.50
CA ILE A 207 -0.53 3.71 25.76
C ILE A 207 -0.92 2.22 25.70
N PHE A 208 0.05 1.32 25.76
CA PHE A 208 -0.17 -0.12 25.67
C PHE A 208 -0.78 -0.66 26.96
N LEU A 209 -0.16 -0.32 28.10
CA LEU A 209 -0.65 -0.69 29.43
C LEU A 209 -2.02 -0.06 29.70
N LEU A 210 -2.20 1.21 29.32
CA LEU A 210 -3.49 1.88 29.43
C LEU A 210 -4.56 1.20 28.57
N THR A 211 -4.25 0.84 27.33
CA THR A 211 -5.22 0.19 26.43
C THR A 211 -5.65 -1.17 26.98
N ASP A 212 -4.70 -1.99 27.44
CA ASP A 212 -5.03 -3.29 28.05
C ASP A 212 -5.87 -3.13 29.32
N PHE A 213 -5.52 -2.16 30.17
CA PHE A 213 -6.33 -1.82 31.35
C PHE A 213 -7.76 -1.41 30.99
N LEU A 214 -7.94 -0.49 30.05
CA LEU A 214 -9.28 -0.02 29.64
C LEU A 214 -10.11 -1.14 29.01
N LEU A 215 -9.49 -2.04 28.24
CA LEU A 215 -10.16 -3.22 27.72
C LEU A 215 -10.59 -4.17 28.85
N ASN A 216 -9.70 -4.41 29.82
CA ASN A 216 -9.98 -5.30 30.96
C ASN A 216 -11.02 -4.75 31.95
N GLN A 217 -11.22 -3.43 31.99
CA GLN A 217 -12.25 -2.77 32.80
C GLN A 217 -13.60 -2.65 32.07
N ASN A 218 -13.76 -3.21 30.87
CA ASN A 218 -14.95 -2.99 30.03
C ASN A 218 -15.21 -1.47 29.82
N ALA A 219 -14.14 -0.67 29.75
CA ALA A 219 -14.26 0.78 29.59
C ALA A 219 -14.44 1.16 28.13
N LEU A 220 -13.80 0.43 27.23
CA LEU A 220 -13.96 0.62 25.79
C LEU A 220 -15.31 0.07 25.32
N PHE A 221 -15.76 -1.07 25.83
CA PHE A 221 -16.99 -1.73 25.40
C PHE A 221 -17.75 -2.28 26.60
N ASP A 222 -19.06 -2.52 26.46
CA ASP A 222 -19.79 -3.21 27.54
C ASP A 222 -19.22 -4.61 27.80
N GLU A 223 -19.62 -5.25 28.89
CA GLU A 223 -19.07 -6.54 29.31
C GLU A 223 -19.21 -7.63 28.22
N THR A 224 -20.36 -7.72 27.57
CA THR A 224 -20.60 -8.74 26.53
C THR A 224 -19.76 -8.46 25.29
N GLN A 225 -19.75 -7.21 24.85
CA GLN A 225 -18.94 -6.75 23.72
C GLN A 225 -17.45 -6.96 23.98
N THR A 226 -16.98 -6.67 25.19
CA THR A 226 -15.57 -6.87 25.59
C THR A 226 -15.18 -8.33 25.51
N VAL A 227 -16.03 -9.24 26.00
CA VAL A 227 -15.78 -10.69 25.89
C VAL A 227 -15.70 -11.12 24.42
N ILE A 228 -16.59 -10.59 23.56
CA ILE A 228 -16.55 -10.88 22.12
C ILE A 228 -15.27 -10.34 21.49
N VAL A 229 -14.89 -9.09 21.74
CA VAL A 229 -13.65 -8.47 21.22
C VAL A 229 -12.43 -9.27 21.63
N LYS A 230 -12.26 -9.56 22.93
CA LYS A 230 -11.12 -10.32 23.46
C LYS A 230 -11.01 -11.75 22.93
N LYS A 231 -12.09 -12.33 22.39
CA LYS A 231 -12.10 -13.70 21.84
C LYS A 231 -12.06 -13.74 20.32
N ALA A 232 -12.69 -12.76 19.67
CA ALA A 232 -12.83 -12.70 18.24
C ALA A 232 -11.70 -11.93 17.55
N PHE A 233 -10.99 -11.06 18.26
CA PHE A 233 -9.87 -10.29 17.72
C PHE A 233 -8.57 -10.90 18.22
N LYS A 234 -7.50 -10.77 17.44
CA LYS A 234 -6.14 -11.13 17.82
C LYS A 234 -5.58 -10.06 18.76
N ILE A 235 -6.05 -10.01 20.00
CA ILE A 235 -5.62 -9.02 21.00
C ILE A 235 -4.32 -9.44 21.68
N TYR A 236 -4.18 -10.72 22.01
CA TYR A 236 -3.08 -11.25 22.80
C TYR A 236 -2.20 -12.23 22.01
N GLN A 237 -0.90 -12.30 22.35
CA GLN A 237 0.00 -13.29 21.76
C GLN A 237 -0.47 -14.71 22.10
N ASN A 238 -0.29 -15.63 21.13
CA ASN A 238 -0.61 -17.05 21.27
C ASN A 238 -2.07 -17.31 21.71
N GLN A 239 -2.97 -16.35 21.47
CA GLN A 239 -4.38 -16.49 21.77
C GLN A 239 -4.99 -17.58 20.88
N LYS A 240 -5.71 -18.53 21.50
CA LYS A 240 -6.46 -19.54 20.76
C LYS A 240 -7.57 -18.87 19.93
N GLU A 241 -7.53 -19.09 18.62
CA GLU A 241 -8.60 -18.65 17.72
C GLU A 241 -9.90 -19.46 17.97
N LEU A 242 -11.03 -18.77 18.06
CA LEU A 242 -12.34 -19.34 18.38
C LEU A 242 -13.35 -19.01 17.30
N THR A 243 -14.11 -20.00 16.85
CA THR A 243 -15.17 -19.78 15.87
C THR A 243 -16.29 -18.91 16.45
N LEU A 244 -17.12 -18.34 15.59
CA LEU A 244 -18.28 -17.56 16.03
C LEU A 244 -19.25 -18.40 16.87
N ASP A 245 -19.34 -19.71 16.61
CA ASP A 245 -20.15 -20.65 17.38
C ASP A 245 -19.57 -20.87 18.79
N ASP A 246 -18.24 -21.05 18.91
CA ASP A 246 -17.56 -21.16 20.22
C ASP A 246 -17.74 -19.90 21.07
N ILE A 247 -17.72 -18.73 20.43
CA ILE A 247 -17.93 -17.45 21.12
C ILE A 247 -19.39 -17.29 21.53
N ALA A 248 -20.32 -17.64 20.64
CA ALA A 248 -21.77 -17.61 20.88
C ALA A 248 -22.19 -18.44 22.09
N GLU A 249 -21.64 -19.65 22.23
CA GLU A 249 -21.86 -20.50 23.39
C GLU A 249 -21.38 -19.81 24.70
N LYS A 250 -20.21 -19.17 24.66
CA LYS A 250 -19.62 -18.52 25.85
C LYS A 250 -20.36 -17.26 26.31
N VAL A 251 -20.99 -16.53 25.41
CA VAL A 251 -21.75 -15.30 25.76
C VAL A 251 -23.26 -15.52 25.76
N ASN A 252 -23.72 -16.75 25.57
CA ASN A 252 -25.13 -17.14 25.49
C ASN A 252 -25.92 -16.29 24.47
N LEU A 253 -25.37 -16.14 23.26
CA LEU A 253 -26.00 -15.45 22.13
C LEU A 253 -26.07 -16.36 20.91
N THR A 254 -26.81 -15.97 19.89
CA THR A 254 -26.74 -16.66 18.58
C THR A 254 -25.46 -16.29 17.84
N ARG A 255 -24.96 -17.21 17.01
CA ARG A 255 -23.82 -16.98 16.11
C ARG A 255 -23.95 -15.68 15.30
N GLU A 256 -25.13 -15.44 14.74
CA GLU A 256 -25.39 -14.23 13.94
C GLU A 256 -25.37 -12.96 14.80
N ARG A 257 -25.88 -13.02 16.03
CA ARG A 257 -25.80 -11.88 16.95
C ARG A 257 -24.36 -11.56 17.33
N VAL A 258 -23.53 -12.57 17.59
CA VAL A 258 -22.09 -12.38 17.83
C VAL A 258 -21.42 -11.75 16.61
N ARG A 259 -21.73 -12.23 15.39
CA ARG A 259 -21.18 -11.66 14.15
C ARG A 259 -21.50 -10.17 14.01
N GLN A 260 -22.74 -9.76 14.29
CA GLN A 260 -23.18 -8.37 14.25
C GLN A 260 -22.46 -7.51 15.28
N ILE A 261 -22.37 -7.97 16.53
CA ILE A 261 -21.66 -7.26 17.59
C ILE A 261 -20.17 -7.14 17.26
N ARG A 262 -19.54 -8.22 16.81
CA ARG A 262 -18.13 -8.23 16.40
C ARG A 262 -17.86 -7.15 15.35
N LYS A 263 -18.71 -7.05 14.32
CA LYS A 263 -18.58 -6.03 13.27
C LYS A 263 -18.71 -4.62 13.85
N LEU A 264 -19.75 -4.38 14.66
CA LEU A 264 -19.94 -3.08 15.32
C LEU A 264 -18.73 -2.68 16.17
N CYS A 265 -18.17 -3.60 16.95
CA CYS A 265 -16.97 -3.34 17.74
C CYS A 265 -15.74 -3.06 16.87
N LEU A 266 -15.60 -3.73 15.72
CA LEU A 266 -14.48 -3.52 14.80
C LEU A 266 -14.56 -2.13 14.15
N ASP A 267 -15.76 -1.69 13.79
CA ASP A 267 -16.00 -0.38 13.19
C ASP A 267 -15.75 0.76 14.23
N ASP A 268 -15.97 0.48 15.51
CA ASP A 268 -15.93 1.50 16.58
C ASP A 268 -14.59 1.56 17.35
N ILE A 269 -13.81 0.47 17.40
CA ILE A 269 -12.60 0.38 18.23
C ILE A 269 -11.58 1.49 17.94
N PHE A 270 -11.43 1.91 16.67
CA PHE A 270 -10.52 3.00 16.30
C PHE A 270 -10.88 4.29 17.02
N ASN A 271 -12.15 4.71 16.94
CA ASN A 271 -12.63 5.94 17.56
C ASN A 271 -12.46 5.93 19.08
N LYS A 272 -12.62 4.76 19.71
CA LYS A 272 -12.41 4.62 21.15
C LYS A 272 -10.94 4.69 21.54
N LEU A 273 -10.05 4.15 20.71
CA LEU A 273 -8.61 4.20 20.94
C LEU A 273 -8.02 5.61 20.75
N LEU A 274 -8.66 6.51 19.99
CA LEU A 274 -8.20 7.91 19.88
C LEU A 274 -8.04 8.62 21.23
N PHE A 275 -8.71 8.15 22.29
CA PHE A 275 -8.50 8.65 23.66
C PHE A 275 -7.03 8.61 24.11
N ILE A 276 -6.26 7.61 23.68
CA ILE A 276 -4.87 7.43 24.12
C ILE A 276 -3.93 8.53 23.60
N GLN A 277 -4.34 9.31 22.59
CA GLN A 277 -3.60 10.48 22.11
C GLN A 277 -3.49 11.61 23.16
N ASN A 278 -4.27 11.55 24.24
CA ASN A 278 -4.16 12.50 25.36
C ASN A 278 -2.97 12.20 26.29
N PHE A 279 -2.22 11.13 26.05
CA PHE A 279 -1.07 10.69 26.83
C PHE A 279 0.20 10.92 26.02
N SER A 280 1.32 11.17 26.72
CA SER A 280 2.62 11.45 26.09
C SER A 280 3.53 10.25 26.27
N ASP A 281 3.40 9.25 25.39
CA ASP A 281 4.26 8.07 25.46
C ASP A 281 5.57 8.29 24.72
N GLU A 282 6.69 8.15 25.43
CA GLU A 282 8.06 8.26 24.92
C GLU A 282 8.46 7.01 24.13
N LEU A 283 7.84 6.83 22.95
CA LEU A 283 7.94 5.61 22.15
C LEU A 283 9.39 5.22 21.78
N PHE A 284 10.23 6.21 21.45
CA PHE A 284 11.63 5.96 21.11
C PHE A 284 12.44 5.50 22.32
N GLN A 285 12.36 6.22 23.45
CA GLN A 285 13.14 5.90 24.65
C GLN A 285 12.73 4.57 25.27
N LYS A 286 11.43 4.24 25.26
CA LYS A 286 10.92 3.02 25.91
C LYS A 286 10.97 1.79 25.03
N TYR A 287 10.72 1.95 23.73
CA TYR A 287 10.45 0.83 22.82
C TYR A 287 11.32 0.85 21.55
N ASN A 288 12.21 1.83 21.40
CA ASN A 288 13.04 2.03 20.21
C ASN A 288 12.23 2.26 18.92
N ILE A 289 11.04 2.86 19.02
CA ILE A 289 10.20 3.17 17.86
C ILE A 289 10.48 4.60 17.40
N ASP A 290 11.16 4.75 16.25
CA ASP A 290 11.40 6.05 15.63
C ASP A 290 10.22 6.50 14.76
N ILE A 291 9.44 7.43 15.31
CA ILE A 291 8.30 8.03 14.62
C ILE A 291 8.70 8.98 13.48
N ASN A 292 9.98 9.28 13.27
CA ASN A 292 10.45 10.09 12.14
C ASN A 292 10.74 9.28 10.88
N SER A 293 10.73 7.95 10.99
CA SER A 293 10.87 7.05 9.85
C SER A 293 9.68 7.13 8.88
N ASN A 294 9.93 6.77 7.63
CA ASN A 294 8.91 6.68 6.58
C ASN A 294 7.89 5.54 6.82
N GLN A 295 8.31 4.53 7.58
CA GLN A 295 7.50 3.37 7.94
C GLN A 295 7.91 2.91 9.34
N LEU A 296 6.93 2.65 10.21
CA LEU A 296 7.19 2.02 11.50
C LEU A 296 7.28 0.51 11.32
N GLU A 297 8.44 -0.05 11.65
CA GLU A 297 8.66 -1.48 11.66
C GLU A 297 8.31 -2.03 13.04
N ILE A 298 7.36 -2.97 13.10
CA ILE A 298 6.96 -3.66 14.33
C ILE A 298 7.32 -5.13 14.15
N ASP A 299 8.53 -5.50 14.57
CA ASP A 299 9.02 -6.87 14.54
C ASP A 299 8.75 -7.59 15.88
N ALA A 300 9.24 -8.83 15.99
CA ALA A 300 9.08 -9.62 17.21
C ALA A 300 9.84 -9.00 18.41
N GLU A 301 11.00 -8.38 18.17
CA GLU A 301 11.82 -7.77 19.23
C GLU A 301 11.09 -6.58 19.85
N ILE A 302 10.56 -5.66 19.03
CA ILE A 302 9.78 -4.51 19.51
C ILE A 302 8.53 -4.97 20.27
N VAL A 303 7.84 -6.00 19.76
CA VAL A 303 6.67 -6.58 20.43
C VAL A 303 7.03 -7.12 21.81
N ASP A 304 8.15 -7.83 21.93
CA ASP A 304 8.62 -8.36 23.21
C ASP A 304 9.05 -7.23 24.16
N ILE A 305 9.75 -6.19 23.69
CA ILE A 305 10.13 -5.03 24.48
C ILE A 305 8.88 -4.32 25.04
N ILE A 306 7.88 -4.08 24.20
CA ILE A 306 6.61 -3.46 24.60
C ILE A 306 5.93 -4.30 25.69
N ASN A 307 5.77 -5.60 25.46
CA ASN A 307 5.07 -6.47 26.41
C ASN A 307 5.83 -6.60 27.74
N ASN A 308 7.14 -6.78 27.70
CA ASN A 308 7.97 -6.91 28.90
C ASN A 308 8.00 -5.62 29.72
N THR A 309 8.08 -4.46 29.06
CA THR A 309 8.14 -3.15 29.73
C THR A 309 6.80 -2.80 30.38
N ASN A 310 5.69 -3.26 29.79
CA ASN A 310 4.34 -2.93 30.23
C ASN A 310 3.66 -4.04 31.04
N ASN A 311 4.30 -5.20 31.24
CA ASN A 311 3.69 -6.41 31.80
C ASN A 311 2.38 -6.79 31.10
N THR A 312 2.35 -6.67 29.78
CA THR A 312 1.21 -7.05 28.93
C THR A 312 1.54 -8.28 28.09
N ASN A 313 0.56 -8.79 27.35
CA ASN A 313 0.76 -9.90 26.40
C ASN A 313 0.07 -9.61 25.06
N LEU A 314 0.14 -8.36 24.59
CA LEU A 314 -0.54 -7.91 23.37
C LEU A 314 0.10 -8.52 22.12
N SER A 315 -0.72 -8.85 21.13
CA SER A 315 -0.26 -9.36 19.83
C SER A 315 0.43 -8.28 19.00
N LYS A 316 1.23 -8.68 18.00
CA LYS A 316 1.84 -7.76 17.03
C LYS A 316 0.77 -6.95 16.29
N GLU A 317 -0.33 -7.60 15.89
CA GLU A 317 -1.41 -6.98 15.14
C GLU A 317 -2.09 -5.89 15.95
N PHE A 318 -2.38 -6.16 17.22
CA PHE A 318 -3.06 -5.19 18.08
C PHE A 318 -2.13 -4.08 18.56
N ILE A 319 -0.84 -4.37 18.82
CA ILE A 319 0.18 -3.33 19.06
C ILE A 319 0.27 -2.37 17.88
N SER A 320 0.34 -2.89 16.65
CA SER A 320 0.38 -2.09 15.43
C SER A 320 -0.88 -1.22 15.30
N TYR A 321 -2.03 -1.77 15.67
CA TYR A 321 -3.31 -1.05 15.64
C TYR A 321 -3.43 0.04 16.73
N ILE A 322 -2.88 -0.20 17.92
CA ILE A 322 -2.76 0.81 18.99
C ILE A 322 -1.88 1.98 18.52
N LEU A 323 -0.73 1.67 17.93
CA LEU A 323 0.18 2.67 17.37
C LEU A 323 -0.46 3.45 16.23
N PHE A 324 -1.24 2.80 15.36
CA PHE A 324 -2.04 3.48 14.35
C PHE A 324 -3.01 4.49 14.96
N ALA A 325 -3.78 4.11 15.98
CA ALA A 325 -4.71 5.02 16.63
C ALA A 325 -4.00 6.17 17.33
N TYR A 326 -2.87 5.91 18.01
CA TYR A 326 -2.08 6.93 18.68
C TYR A 326 -1.43 7.92 17.72
N LEU A 327 -0.83 7.42 16.64
CA LEU A 327 -0.10 8.21 15.64
C LEU A 327 -0.94 8.50 14.38
N TRP A 328 -2.26 8.47 14.52
CA TRP A 328 -3.21 8.62 13.41
C TRP A 328 -2.93 9.86 12.58
N ASP A 329 -2.48 10.98 13.17
CA ASP A 329 -2.26 12.22 12.42
C ASP A 329 -1.08 12.14 11.45
N LYS A 330 -0.11 11.24 11.69
CA LYS A 330 1.11 11.10 10.89
C LYS A 330 1.13 9.85 10.01
N PHE A 331 0.66 8.71 10.51
CA PHE A 331 0.74 7.44 9.81
C PHE A 331 -0.61 6.96 9.30
N SER A 332 -0.59 6.31 8.14
CA SER A 332 -1.69 5.53 7.57
C SER A 332 -1.48 4.05 7.86
N LEU A 333 -2.58 3.34 8.08
CA LEU A 333 -2.60 1.88 8.17
C LEU A 333 -2.82 1.28 6.78
N ILE A 334 -1.83 0.57 6.26
CA ILE A 334 -1.97 -0.29 5.09
C ILE A 334 -2.16 -1.73 5.57
N GLY A 335 -3.05 -2.46 4.91
CA GLY A 335 -3.56 -3.75 5.35
C GLY A 335 -5.02 -3.68 5.77
N GLU A 336 -5.80 -4.68 5.37
CA GLU A 336 -7.23 -4.75 5.68
C GLU A 336 -7.47 -5.15 7.14
N ILE A 337 -8.18 -4.30 7.88
CA ILE A 337 -8.38 -4.48 9.33
C ILE A 337 -9.03 -5.84 9.65
N GLU A 338 -10.05 -6.22 8.86
CA GLU A 338 -10.72 -7.51 9.03
C GLU A 338 -9.78 -8.70 8.80
N ASP A 339 -8.83 -8.62 7.87
CA ASP A 339 -7.95 -9.73 7.51
C ASP A 339 -6.86 -9.99 8.55
N VAL A 340 -6.41 -8.91 9.21
CA VAL A 340 -5.26 -8.91 10.11
C VAL A 340 -5.70 -9.02 11.57
N LEU A 341 -6.69 -8.22 12.03
CA LEU A 341 -7.14 -8.27 13.43
C LEU A 341 -8.06 -9.45 13.73
N LEU A 342 -8.73 -10.04 12.75
CA LEU A 342 -9.61 -11.18 12.98
C LEU A 342 -8.92 -12.49 12.59
N PRO A 343 -9.23 -13.60 13.29
CA PRO A 343 -8.93 -14.94 12.79
C PRO A 343 -9.55 -15.17 11.41
N ARG A 344 -8.78 -15.76 10.49
CA ARG A 344 -9.20 -15.99 9.11
C ARG A 344 -10.07 -17.24 9.00
N TYR A 345 -11.36 -17.04 8.78
CA TYR A 345 -12.29 -18.12 8.43
C TYR A 345 -12.64 -18.18 6.95
N PHE A 346 -12.57 -17.03 6.26
CA PHE A 346 -12.90 -16.89 4.84
C PHE A 346 -11.99 -15.85 4.21
N ASN A 347 -11.55 -16.12 2.99
CA ASN A 347 -10.79 -15.16 2.19
C ASN A 347 -11.74 -14.34 1.30
N ALA A 348 -11.49 -13.04 1.22
CA ALA A 348 -12.06 -12.20 0.19
C ALA A 348 -11.64 -12.73 -1.20
N ARG A 349 -12.59 -12.72 -2.16
CA ARG A 349 -12.36 -13.26 -3.50
C ARG A 349 -11.89 -12.23 -4.53
N ASN A 350 -12.07 -10.94 -4.24
CA ASN A 350 -11.90 -9.85 -5.21
C ASN A 350 -10.78 -8.88 -4.82
N ARG A 351 -9.98 -9.23 -3.80
CA ARG A 351 -8.84 -8.46 -3.33
C ARG A 351 -7.87 -9.39 -2.60
N HIS A 352 -6.62 -8.96 -2.48
CA HIS A 352 -5.61 -9.56 -1.63
C HIS A 352 -6.10 -9.67 -0.19
N ASN A 353 -5.68 -10.73 0.49
CA ASN A 353 -5.99 -10.99 1.89
C ASN A 353 -4.75 -10.72 2.74
N TRP A 354 -4.72 -9.57 3.43
CA TRP A 354 -3.54 -9.02 4.10
C TRP A 354 -3.15 -9.76 5.37
N LYS A 355 -1.89 -10.19 5.47
CA LYS A 355 -1.36 -10.94 6.62
C LYS A 355 -0.88 -10.00 7.72
N ASN A 356 -0.36 -8.84 7.35
CA ASN A 356 0.24 -7.87 8.26
C ASN A 356 -0.38 -6.48 8.11
N PHE A 357 -0.16 -5.66 9.14
CA PHE A 357 -0.31 -4.22 9.07
C PHE A 357 1.02 -3.54 8.78
N TYR A 358 0.94 -2.45 8.01
CA TYR A 358 2.06 -1.58 7.74
C TYR A 358 1.67 -0.15 8.08
N LEU A 359 2.40 0.48 9.00
CA LEU A 359 2.22 1.88 9.37
C LEU A 359 3.17 2.73 8.54
N ILE A 360 2.63 3.43 7.55
CA ILE A 360 3.41 4.18 6.55
C ILE A 360 3.04 5.65 6.65
N ASP A 361 4.03 6.54 6.53
CA ASP A 361 3.81 7.99 6.57
C ASP A 361 2.70 8.38 5.59
N LYS A 362 1.76 9.22 6.05
CA LYS A 362 0.62 9.67 5.25
C LYS A 362 1.03 10.35 3.96
N ASP A 363 2.15 11.05 3.95
CA ASP A 363 2.64 11.73 2.74
C ASP A 363 3.09 10.71 1.69
N ILE A 364 3.57 9.53 2.10
CA ILE A 364 3.89 8.43 1.20
C ILE A 364 2.63 7.79 0.63
N VAL A 365 1.66 7.48 1.49
CA VAL A 365 0.41 6.81 1.06
C VAL A 365 -0.43 7.68 0.11
N LYS A 366 -0.25 9.00 0.10
CA LYS A 366 -0.88 9.88 -0.89
C LYS A 366 -0.30 9.68 -2.30
N GLU A 367 0.96 9.29 -2.41
CA GLU A 367 1.69 9.21 -3.67
C GLU A 367 1.63 7.82 -4.31
N ILE A 368 1.29 6.76 -3.56
CA ILE A 368 1.21 5.39 -4.09
C ILE A 368 0.03 4.59 -3.52
N ASP A 369 -0.59 3.77 -4.37
CA ASP A 369 -1.63 2.82 -3.98
C ASP A 369 -1.05 1.41 -3.70
N PHE A 370 -0.71 1.15 -2.44
CA PHE A 370 -0.23 -0.16 -2.00
C PHE A 370 -1.29 -1.26 -2.07
N ASN A 371 -2.59 -0.92 -2.01
CA ASN A 371 -3.65 -1.91 -2.15
C ASN A 371 -3.74 -2.40 -3.60
N ALA A 372 -3.65 -1.49 -4.56
CA ALA A 372 -3.57 -1.84 -5.98
C ALA A 372 -2.33 -2.69 -6.30
N LEU A 373 -1.17 -2.35 -5.73
CA LEU A 373 0.05 -3.15 -5.86
C LEU A 373 -0.16 -4.59 -5.36
N ALA A 374 -0.65 -4.75 -4.13
CA ALA A 374 -0.88 -6.07 -3.54
C ALA A 374 -1.90 -6.89 -4.34
N ASN A 375 -2.98 -6.25 -4.82
CA ASN A 375 -3.98 -6.90 -5.65
C ASN A 375 -3.43 -7.37 -7.00
N ASP A 376 -2.61 -6.58 -7.70
CA ASP A 376 -2.00 -6.99 -8.98
C ASP A 376 -1.05 -8.19 -8.75
N ILE A 377 -0.24 -8.17 -7.69
CA ILE A 377 0.65 -9.29 -7.35
C ILE A 377 -0.13 -10.57 -7.01
N ASP A 378 -1.19 -10.48 -6.19
CA ASP A 378 -2.03 -11.63 -5.85
C ASP A 378 -2.69 -12.24 -7.11
N ASN A 379 -3.17 -11.38 -8.02
CA ASN A 379 -3.72 -11.81 -9.31
C ASN A 379 -2.65 -12.51 -10.16
N ARG A 380 -1.45 -11.94 -10.29
CA ARG A 380 -0.35 -12.59 -11.05
C ARG A 380 0.04 -13.94 -10.48
N LYS A 381 0.06 -14.07 -9.15
CA LYS A 381 0.44 -15.31 -8.46
C LYS A 381 -0.64 -16.39 -8.58
N SER A 382 -1.90 -15.99 -8.60
CA SER A 382 -3.06 -16.90 -8.76
C SER A 382 -3.33 -17.27 -10.22
N ASP A 383 -2.96 -16.41 -11.17
CA ASP A 383 -3.06 -16.69 -12.61
C ASP A 383 -2.20 -17.88 -13.04
N LYS A 384 -2.62 -18.54 -14.12
CA LYS A 384 -1.89 -19.69 -14.66
C LYS A 384 -0.56 -19.24 -15.30
N ILE A 385 0.56 -19.53 -14.64
CA ILE A 385 1.90 -19.24 -15.12
C ILE A 385 2.48 -20.49 -15.79
N VAL A 386 2.60 -20.43 -17.12
CA VAL A 386 3.15 -21.52 -17.95
C VAL A 386 4.66 -21.43 -18.04
N GLU A 387 5.26 -20.25 -18.00
CA GLU A 387 6.71 -20.05 -17.99
C GLU A 387 7.05 -19.02 -16.92
N SER A 388 8.11 -19.26 -16.15
CA SER A 388 8.58 -18.28 -15.17
C SER A 388 8.99 -17.00 -15.90
N TYR A 389 8.63 -15.86 -15.33
CA TYR A 389 9.00 -14.56 -15.89
C TYR A 389 9.44 -13.63 -14.76
N SER A 390 10.28 -12.66 -15.12
CA SER A 390 10.73 -11.63 -14.21
C SER A 390 10.71 -10.26 -14.87
N PHE A 391 10.67 -9.22 -14.05
CA PHE A 391 10.78 -7.83 -14.49
C PHE A 391 11.26 -6.93 -13.36
N ASN A 392 11.86 -5.79 -13.71
CA ASN A 392 12.39 -4.84 -12.74
C ASN A 392 11.28 -4.30 -11.83
N PHE A 393 11.48 -4.45 -10.52
CA PHE A 393 10.46 -4.12 -9.51
C PHE A 393 10.23 -2.62 -9.39
N LYS A 394 11.27 -1.79 -9.46
CA LYS A 394 11.13 -0.33 -9.39
C LYS A 394 10.27 0.22 -10.53
N SER A 395 10.49 -0.28 -11.75
CA SER A 395 9.69 0.04 -12.92
C SER A 395 8.24 -0.45 -12.76
N TYR A 396 8.04 -1.64 -12.19
CA TYR A 396 6.71 -2.16 -11.89
C TYR A 396 5.98 -1.31 -10.85
N LEU A 397 6.65 -0.92 -9.76
CA LEU A 397 6.13 -0.09 -8.67
C LEU A 397 5.62 1.28 -9.17
N SER A 398 6.29 1.85 -10.18
CA SER A 398 5.90 3.12 -10.81
C SER A 398 4.46 3.13 -11.35
N ARG A 399 3.90 1.96 -11.70
CA ARG A 399 2.53 1.83 -12.21
C ARG A 399 1.45 2.11 -11.17
N PHE A 400 1.82 2.14 -9.89
CA PHE A 400 0.90 2.33 -8.77
C PHE A 400 1.00 3.73 -8.15
N LEU A 401 1.83 4.62 -8.71
CA LEU A 401 1.92 6.00 -8.29
C LEU A 401 0.62 6.74 -8.61
N SER A 402 0.07 7.46 -7.62
CA SER A 402 -1.15 8.25 -7.76
C SER A 402 -0.95 9.51 -8.60
N ASN A 403 0.22 10.17 -8.47
CA ASN A 403 0.52 11.46 -9.10
C ASN A 403 1.62 11.39 -10.17
N ASN A 404 2.06 10.18 -10.56
CA ASN A 404 3.19 9.95 -11.49
C ASN A 404 4.51 10.65 -11.08
N ASN A 405 4.71 10.93 -9.79
CA ASN A 405 5.95 11.53 -9.29
C ASN A 405 7.05 10.47 -9.18
N ILE A 406 7.83 10.29 -10.25
CA ILE A 406 8.85 9.24 -10.37
C ILE A 406 9.97 9.41 -9.33
N ASP A 407 10.31 10.64 -8.96
CA ASP A 407 11.36 10.94 -7.97
C ASP A 407 11.03 10.37 -6.58
N PHE A 408 9.75 10.07 -6.33
CA PHE A 408 9.29 9.48 -5.09
C PHE A 408 9.57 7.97 -4.99
N LEU A 409 9.89 7.30 -6.09
CA LEU A 409 10.08 5.85 -6.11
C LEU A 409 11.22 5.38 -5.22
N ASP A 410 12.29 6.16 -5.05
CA ASP A 410 13.40 5.79 -4.17
C ASP A 410 12.98 5.70 -2.70
N LEU A 411 12.03 6.54 -2.29
CA LEU A 411 11.48 6.50 -0.93
C LEU A 411 10.52 5.32 -0.74
N VAL A 412 9.77 4.96 -1.78
CA VAL A 412 8.73 3.93 -1.72
C VAL A 412 9.28 2.53 -1.95
N PHE A 413 10.35 2.39 -2.75
CA PHE A 413 10.95 1.12 -3.11
C PHE A 413 11.19 0.17 -1.92
N PRO A 414 11.88 0.57 -0.83
CA PRO A 414 12.12 -0.32 0.29
C PRO A 414 10.82 -0.75 1.01
N ILE A 415 9.80 0.12 1.04
CA ILE A 415 8.49 -0.19 1.62
C ILE A 415 7.75 -1.21 0.75
N GLY A 416 7.77 -1.00 -0.57
CA GLY A 416 7.19 -1.92 -1.55
C GLY A 416 7.86 -3.28 -1.50
N GLU A 417 9.20 -3.32 -1.44
CA GLU A 417 9.99 -4.55 -1.32
C GLU A 417 9.61 -5.32 -0.03
N LYS A 418 9.50 -4.60 1.09
CA LYS A 418 9.09 -5.21 2.36
C LYS A 418 7.68 -5.82 2.27
N ILE A 419 6.72 -5.11 1.68
CA ILE A 419 5.36 -5.63 1.50
C ILE A 419 5.38 -6.90 0.65
N ILE A 420 6.14 -6.94 -0.46
CA ILE A 420 6.16 -8.14 -1.31
C ILE A 420 6.81 -9.35 -0.62
N ASN A 421 7.85 -9.11 0.18
CA ASN A 421 8.52 -10.14 0.97
C ASN A 421 7.56 -10.72 2.02
N ASP A 422 7.00 -9.85 2.85
CA ASP A 422 6.19 -10.22 4.02
C ASP A 422 4.82 -10.82 3.62
N GLU A 423 4.18 -10.30 2.57
CA GLU A 423 2.85 -10.77 2.14
C GLU A 423 2.93 -11.95 1.18
N PHE A 424 3.88 -11.96 0.24
CA PHE A 424 3.89 -12.89 -0.89
C PHE A 424 5.09 -13.85 -0.93
N GLU A 425 6.08 -13.68 -0.05
CA GLU A 425 7.34 -14.45 -0.07
C GLU A 425 8.08 -14.31 -1.41
N LEU A 426 8.00 -13.13 -2.03
CA LEU A 426 8.65 -12.81 -3.30
C LEU A 426 9.83 -11.89 -3.05
N TYR A 427 11.04 -12.42 -3.21
CA TYR A 427 12.29 -11.69 -3.02
C TYR A 427 12.86 -11.22 -4.35
N LEU A 428 13.45 -10.03 -4.37
CA LEU A 428 14.10 -9.47 -5.54
C LEU A 428 15.45 -10.17 -5.80
N ASP A 429 15.82 -10.29 -7.08
CA ASP A 429 17.16 -10.75 -7.47
C ASP A 429 18.20 -9.61 -7.37
N LEU A 430 19.46 -9.93 -7.72
CA LEU A 430 20.58 -8.97 -7.66
C LEU A 430 20.39 -7.78 -8.63
N ASP A 431 19.51 -7.90 -9.61
CA ASP A 431 19.17 -6.87 -10.60
C ASP A 431 17.82 -6.20 -10.28
N GLU A 432 17.33 -6.34 -9.05
CA GLU A 432 16.07 -5.80 -8.53
C GLU A 432 14.83 -6.29 -9.31
N ASN A 433 14.89 -7.46 -9.95
CA ASN A 433 13.73 -8.05 -10.60
C ASN A 433 12.89 -8.85 -9.61
N ILE A 434 11.58 -8.71 -9.72
CA ILE A 434 10.62 -9.62 -9.09
C ILE A 434 10.36 -10.79 -10.04
N THR A 435 10.43 -12.02 -9.53
CA THR A 435 10.24 -13.25 -10.32
C THR A 435 8.93 -13.94 -9.94
N PHE A 436 8.13 -14.28 -10.94
CA PHE A 436 6.93 -15.10 -10.79
C PHE A 436 7.19 -16.49 -11.38
N GLU A 437 7.28 -17.48 -10.50
CA GLU A 437 7.60 -18.84 -10.89
C GLU A 437 6.42 -19.56 -11.55
N ARG A 438 6.75 -20.47 -12.48
CA ARG A 438 5.79 -21.40 -13.08
C ARG A 438 5.01 -22.14 -11.97
N ASN A 439 3.69 -21.96 -11.98
CA ASN A 439 2.78 -22.65 -11.05
C ASN A 439 2.01 -23.81 -11.70
N THR A 440 2.37 -24.17 -12.94
CA THR A 440 1.78 -25.28 -13.68
C THR A 440 2.74 -26.46 -13.83
N LYS A 441 2.19 -27.67 -13.93
CA LYS A 441 3.00 -28.83 -14.32
C LYS A 441 3.40 -28.70 -15.78
N LYS A 442 4.71 -28.81 -16.02
CA LYS A 442 5.28 -28.92 -17.36
C LYS A 442 4.66 -30.10 -18.11
N GLN A 443 4.23 -29.85 -19.33
CA GLN A 443 3.56 -30.80 -20.18
C GLN A 443 4.58 -31.67 -20.92
N VAL A 444 4.16 -32.89 -21.28
CA VAL A 444 4.99 -33.87 -22.00
C VAL A 444 5.66 -33.29 -23.25
N HIS A 445 4.93 -32.43 -23.98
CA HIS A 445 5.43 -31.83 -25.21
C HIS A 445 6.52 -30.76 -24.97
N GLU A 446 6.52 -30.08 -23.81
CA GLU A 446 7.55 -29.10 -23.47
C GLU A 446 8.89 -29.78 -23.25
N TYR A 447 8.90 -30.91 -22.51
CA TYR A 447 10.11 -31.73 -22.35
C TYR A 447 10.66 -32.22 -23.70
N ALA A 448 9.77 -32.66 -24.60
CA ALA A 448 10.17 -33.10 -25.93
C ALA A 448 10.74 -31.97 -26.79
N LEU A 449 10.26 -30.74 -26.58
CA LEU A 449 10.72 -29.56 -27.32
C LEU A 449 12.16 -29.23 -26.92
N GLU A 450 12.42 -29.10 -25.61
CA GLU A 450 13.77 -28.84 -25.08
C GLU A 450 14.78 -29.92 -25.51
N ALA A 451 14.39 -31.19 -25.42
CA ALA A 451 15.24 -32.29 -25.87
C ALA A 451 15.60 -32.16 -27.35
N LEU A 452 14.66 -31.76 -28.21
CA LEU A 452 14.94 -31.54 -29.64
C LEU A 452 15.75 -30.26 -29.90
N GLU A 453 15.54 -29.20 -29.13
CA GLU A 453 16.35 -27.99 -29.23
C GLU A 453 17.81 -28.28 -28.88
N GLU A 454 18.06 -29.01 -27.79
CA GLU A 454 19.40 -29.41 -27.35
C GLU A 454 20.06 -30.40 -28.32
N LEU A 455 19.28 -31.32 -28.92
CA LEU A 455 19.80 -32.19 -29.98
C LEU A 455 20.16 -31.41 -31.25
N GLY A 456 19.51 -30.28 -31.52
CA GLY A 456 19.79 -29.41 -32.68
C GLY A 456 19.47 -30.00 -34.05
N ASN A 457 19.04 -31.26 -34.12
CA ASN A 457 18.70 -31.93 -35.37
C ASN A 457 17.49 -32.87 -35.22
N PRO A 458 16.83 -33.22 -36.34
CA PRO A 458 15.71 -34.15 -36.29
C PRO A 458 16.16 -35.53 -35.85
N SER A 459 15.41 -36.09 -34.90
CA SER A 459 15.86 -37.24 -34.12
C SER A 459 14.77 -38.29 -34.00
N LYS A 460 15.17 -39.55 -33.83
CA LYS A 460 14.24 -40.64 -33.56
C LYS A 460 13.66 -40.51 -32.16
N ILE A 461 12.42 -40.94 -31.98
CA ILE A 461 11.69 -40.87 -30.70
C ILE A 461 12.46 -41.45 -29.51
N ASN A 462 13.22 -42.53 -29.70
CA ASN A 462 14.02 -43.13 -28.63
C ASN A 462 15.18 -42.21 -28.20
N LEU A 463 15.88 -41.58 -29.14
CA LEU A 463 16.93 -40.60 -28.83
C LEU A 463 16.37 -39.35 -28.12
N ILE A 464 15.16 -38.94 -28.51
CA ILE A 464 14.47 -37.83 -27.84
C ILE A 464 14.10 -38.23 -26.42
N LEU A 465 13.60 -39.46 -26.21
CA LEU A 465 13.32 -39.99 -24.87
C LEU A 465 14.58 -40.01 -24.00
N ASP A 466 15.68 -40.55 -24.52
CA ASP A 466 16.96 -40.59 -23.81
C ASP A 466 17.39 -39.18 -23.39
N LYS A 467 17.28 -38.20 -24.30
CA LYS A 467 17.64 -36.81 -24.00
C LYS A 467 16.67 -36.14 -23.02
N VAL A 468 15.38 -36.45 -23.06
CA VAL A 468 14.39 -35.99 -22.07
C VAL A 468 14.77 -36.48 -20.67
N LEU A 469 15.09 -37.77 -20.54
CA LEU A 469 15.49 -38.39 -19.27
C LEU A 469 16.85 -37.88 -18.78
N GLU A 470 17.78 -37.60 -19.70
CA GLU A 470 19.07 -36.96 -19.38
C GLU A 470 18.88 -35.55 -18.80
N LEU A 471 18.09 -34.70 -19.46
CA LEU A 471 17.81 -33.33 -19.02
C LEU A 471 16.92 -33.27 -17.78
N ASN A 472 16.09 -34.30 -17.55
CA ASN A 472 15.11 -34.33 -16.48
C ASN A 472 15.10 -35.72 -15.79
N PRO A 473 16.10 -36.05 -14.95
CA PRO A 473 16.27 -37.39 -14.39
C PRO A 473 15.09 -37.93 -13.56
N ASN A 474 14.30 -37.03 -12.97
CA ASN A 474 13.15 -37.37 -12.14
C ASN A 474 11.82 -37.45 -12.93
N TYR A 475 11.83 -37.18 -14.24
CA TYR A 475 10.63 -37.19 -15.06
C TYR A 475 10.37 -38.59 -15.62
N VAL A 476 9.20 -39.15 -15.32
CA VAL A 476 8.80 -40.49 -15.80
C VAL A 476 7.93 -40.33 -17.05
N THR A 477 8.39 -40.89 -18.16
CA THR A 477 7.68 -40.91 -19.45
C THR A 477 8.11 -42.10 -20.30
N ASP A 478 7.45 -42.32 -21.43
CA ASP A 478 7.77 -43.37 -22.39
C ASP A 478 7.63 -42.88 -23.84
N GLU A 479 8.07 -43.70 -24.80
CA GLU A 479 7.98 -43.33 -26.22
C GLU A 479 6.53 -43.10 -26.69
N ALA A 480 5.55 -43.81 -26.15
CA ALA A 480 4.16 -43.71 -26.59
C ALA A 480 3.56 -42.36 -26.18
N SER A 481 3.82 -41.95 -24.94
CA SER A 481 3.42 -40.69 -24.34
C SER A 481 4.07 -39.50 -25.05
N LEU A 482 5.39 -39.57 -25.28
CA LEU A 482 6.10 -38.55 -26.07
C LEU A 482 5.54 -38.46 -27.49
N ARG A 483 5.36 -39.60 -28.18
CA ARG A 483 4.84 -39.63 -29.55
C ARG A 483 3.45 -39.02 -29.66
N ALA A 484 2.57 -39.25 -28.68
CA ALA A 484 1.23 -38.65 -28.63
C ALA A 484 1.28 -37.13 -28.38
N ALA A 485 2.26 -36.66 -27.59
CA ALA A 485 2.42 -35.25 -27.25
C ALA A 485 3.08 -34.43 -28.38
N MET A 486 3.92 -35.06 -29.21
CA MET A 486 4.67 -34.41 -30.30
C MET A 486 3.83 -34.18 -31.58
N ALA A 487 2.72 -33.47 -31.42
CA ALA A 487 1.82 -33.11 -32.51
C ALA A 487 2.21 -31.77 -33.18
N ARG A 488 1.72 -31.54 -34.42
CA ARG A 488 1.91 -30.27 -35.14
C ARG A 488 1.44 -29.04 -34.38
N ARG A 489 0.32 -29.14 -33.66
CA ARG A 489 -0.21 -28.05 -32.82
C ARG A 489 0.74 -27.62 -31.69
N ASN A 490 1.65 -28.52 -31.28
CA ASN A 490 2.65 -28.27 -30.25
C ASN A 490 4.02 -27.92 -30.86
N GLY A 491 4.08 -27.58 -32.16
CA GLY A 491 5.31 -27.14 -32.81
C GLY A 491 6.20 -28.26 -33.37
N PHE A 492 5.73 -29.51 -33.45
CA PHE A 492 6.51 -30.63 -33.99
C PHE A 492 6.12 -31.00 -35.41
N VAL A 493 7.06 -31.54 -36.20
CA VAL A 493 6.77 -32.12 -37.51
C VAL A 493 7.39 -33.51 -37.64
N PRO A 494 6.61 -34.55 -38.02
CA PRO A 494 7.17 -35.87 -38.27
C PRO A 494 7.90 -35.90 -39.62
N ILE A 495 8.93 -36.73 -39.73
CA ILE A 495 9.69 -36.95 -40.96
C ILE A 495 9.38 -38.34 -41.49
N GLY A 496 8.50 -38.39 -42.49
CA GLY A 496 8.01 -39.66 -43.05
C GLY A 496 7.32 -40.53 -41.99
N ARG A 497 7.57 -41.84 -42.04
CA ARG A 497 6.95 -42.86 -41.16
C ARG A 497 7.95 -43.56 -40.22
N LYS A 498 9.10 -42.93 -39.95
CA LYS A 498 10.22 -43.56 -39.23
C LYS A 498 10.32 -43.18 -37.74
N SER A 499 9.23 -42.64 -37.16
CA SER A 499 9.23 -42.08 -35.80
C SER A 499 10.37 -41.07 -35.57
N VAL A 500 10.70 -40.31 -36.62
CA VAL A 500 11.66 -39.21 -36.56
C VAL A 500 10.85 -37.92 -36.51
N PHE A 501 11.22 -37.04 -35.59
CA PHE A 501 10.55 -35.76 -35.37
C PHE A 501 11.57 -34.63 -35.44
N GLY A 502 11.11 -33.48 -35.92
CA GLY A 502 11.83 -32.22 -35.78
C GLY A 502 10.88 -31.10 -35.38
N LEU A 503 11.41 -29.90 -35.21
CA LEU A 503 10.62 -28.72 -34.85
C LEU A 503 10.08 -28.04 -36.10
N LYS A 504 8.86 -27.51 -36.02
CA LYS A 504 8.22 -26.78 -37.12
C LYS A 504 8.99 -25.52 -37.48
N LYS A 505 9.58 -24.84 -36.49
CA LYS A 505 10.41 -23.63 -36.69
C LYS A 505 11.64 -23.90 -37.58
N TRP A 506 12.18 -25.12 -37.56
CA TRP A 506 13.30 -25.52 -38.39
C TRP A 506 13.02 -25.49 -39.90
N GLU A 507 11.76 -25.50 -40.34
CA GLU A 507 11.46 -25.33 -41.77
C GLU A 507 11.79 -23.92 -42.28
N LYS A 508 11.92 -22.95 -41.37
CA LYS A 508 12.37 -21.57 -41.67
C LYS A 508 13.84 -21.35 -41.30
N GLU A 509 14.32 -22.03 -40.27
CA GLU A 509 15.68 -21.83 -39.73
C GLU A 509 16.74 -22.69 -40.44
N LEU A 510 16.38 -23.87 -40.95
CA LEU A 510 17.30 -24.80 -41.59
C LEU A 510 17.02 -24.91 -43.10
N GLU A 511 18.02 -24.60 -43.92
CA GLU A 511 17.90 -24.55 -45.39
C GLU A 511 17.43 -25.89 -46.02
N ASN A 512 17.86 -27.01 -45.44
CA ASN A 512 17.61 -28.36 -45.96
C ASN A 512 16.63 -29.17 -45.10
N PHE A 513 15.72 -28.49 -44.41
CA PHE A 513 14.72 -29.14 -43.57
C PHE A 513 13.29 -28.88 -44.02
N LYS A 514 12.54 -29.97 -44.25
CA LYS A 514 11.08 -29.93 -44.37
C LYS A 514 10.45 -31.07 -43.61
N GLY A 515 9.37 -30.80 -42.89
CA GLY A 515 8.56 -31.80 -42.23
C GLY A 515 7.64 -32.57 -43.19
N GLY A 516 6.94 -33.57 -42.69
CA GLY A 516 5.95 -34.34 -43.43
C GLY A 516 6.50 -35.50 -44.25
N THR A 517 5.60 -36.08 -45.05
CA THR A 517 5.87 -37.19 -45.96
C THR A 517 6.43 -36.70 -47.29
N ILE A 518 6.99 -37.61 -48.09
CA ILE A 518 7.43 -37.31 -49.47
C ILE A 518 6.31 -36.64 -50.27
N LYS A 519 5.06 -37.10 -50.10
CA LYS A 519 3.88 -36.52 -50.76
C LYS A 519 3.65 -35.07 -50.37
N ASP A 520 3.80 -34.74 -49.09
CA ASP A 520 3.57 -33.38 -48.60
C ASP A 520 4.62 -32.41 -49.18
N VAL A 521 5.89 -32.82 -49.22
CA VAL A 521 6.98 -32.03 -49.82
C VAL A 521 6.76 -31.82 -51.33
N ILE A 522 6.28 -32.84 -52.04
CA ILE A 522 5.98 -32.74 -53.48
C ILE A 522 4.74 -31.87 -53.72
N ILE A 523 3.70 -31.95 -52.89
CA ILE A 523 2.53 -31.07 -53.00
C ILE A 523 2.96 -29.62 -52.89
N GLU A 524 3.75 -29.29 -51.87
CA GLU A 524 4.26 -27.94 -51.69
C GLU A 524 5.08 -27.47 -52.90
N PHE A 525 5.92 -28.32 -53.46
CA PHE A 525 6.70 -28.01 -54.67
C PHE A 525 5.82 -27.69 -55.89
N LEU A 526 4.74 -28.45 -56.07
CA LEU A 526 3.81 -28.32 -57.19
C LEU A 526 2.76 -27.22 -56.98
N GLN A 527 2.56 -26.76 -55.74
CA GLN A 527 1.56 -25.76 -55.36
C GLN A 527 1.69 -24.47 -56.17
N ASP A 528 2.92 -24.05 -56.50
CA ASP A 528 3.20 -22.82 -57.24
C ASP A 528 3.49 -23.07 -58.74
N LYS A 529 3.22 -24.27 -59.23
CA LYS A 529 3.43 -24.65 -60.64
C LYS A 529 2.12 -24.64 -61.40
N ASN A 530 2.13 -24.01 -62.56
CA ASN A 530 0.95 -23.90 -63.43
C ASN A 530 0.87 -25.03 -64.46
N GLU A 531 1.91 -25.85 -64.58
CA GLU A 531 1.99 -27.00 -65.48
C GLU A 531 2.47 -28.25 -64.72
N PRO A 532 2.11 -29.46 -65.19
CA PRO A 532 2.66 -30.70 -64.68
C PRO A 532 4.19 -30.72 -64.80
N ILE A 533 4.87 -31.12 -63.72
CA ILE A 533 6.33 -31.14 -63.65
C ILE A 533 6.86 -32.56 -63.85
N HIS A 534 7.89 -32.70 -64.68
CA HIS A 534 8.53 -33.99 -64.91
C HIS A 534 9.22 -34.53 -63.64
N ILE A 535 9.12 -35.84 -63.41
CA ILE A 535 9.63 -36.54 -62.22
C ILE A 535 11.10 -36.25 -61.89
N LEU A 536 11.96 -36.00 -62.88
CA LEU A 536 13.36 -35.66 -62.63
C LEU A 536 13.53 -34.34 -61.86
N LEU A 537 12.75 -33.31 -62.19
CA LEU A 537 12.77 -32.03 -61.46
C LEU A 537 12.16 -32.18 -60.06
N VAL A 538 11.15 -33.05 -59.92
CA VAL A 538 10.58 -33.40 -58.62
C VAL A 538 11.61 -34.11 -57.74
N LEU A 539 12.41 -35.02 -58.30
CA LEU A 539 13.50 -35.69 -57.58
C LEU A 539 14.59 -34.71 -57.16
N GLU A 540 15.02 -33.82 -58.07
CA GLU A 540 16.03 -32.79 -57.78
C GLU A 540 15.61 -31.90 -56.59
N TYR A 541 14.35 -31.49 -56.57
CA TYR A 541 13.81 -30.73 -55.45
C TYR A 541 13.70 -31.57 -54.17
N LEU A 542 13.22 -32.81 -54.29
CA LEU A 542 13.04 -33.72 -53.15
C LEU A 542 14.38 -34.07 -52.48
N ASP A 543 15.45 -34.24 -53.26
CA ASP A 543 16.78 -34.63 -52.78
C ASP A 543 17.40 -33.60 -51.81
N LYS A 544 16.95 -32.33 -51.87
CA LYS A 544 17.33 -31.29 -50.90
C LYS A 544 16.90 -31.63 -49.47
N TYR A 545 15.78 -32.35 -49.32
CA TYR A 545 15.14 -32.60 -48.02
C TYR A 545 15.06 -34.09 -47.65
N ARG A 546 15.10 -34.98 -48.64
CA ARG A 546 14.95 -36.43 -48.50
C ARG A 546 15.85 -37.09 -49.52
N ARG A 547 16.94 -37.75 -49.07
CA ARG A 547 17.77 -38.58 -49.95
C ARG A 547 16.89 -39.63 -50.64
N ASN A 548 16.59 -39.45 -51.93
CA ASN A 548 15.74 -40.35 -52.70
C ASN A 548 16.09 -40.31 -54.18
N LYS A 549 16.60 -41.42 -54.70
CA LYS A 549 17.21 -41.47 -56.04
C LYS A 549 16.36 -42.16 -57.10
N ASP A 550 15.15 -42.65 -56.77
CA ASP A 550 14.38 -43.50 -57.70
C ASP A 550 13.03 -42.91 -58.10
N ALA A 551 12.96 -42.48 -59.37
CA ALA A 551 11.75 -42.00 -60.03
C ALA A 551 10.60 -43.01 -59.95
N LYS A 552 10.90 -44.31 -60.10
CA LYS A 552 9.89 -45.37 -60.10
C LYS A 552 9.26 -45.53 -58.72
N SER A 553 10.07 -45.53 -57.67
CA SER A 553 9.61 -45.57 -56.27
C SER A 553 8.72 -44.37 -55.93
N VAL A 554 9.15 -43.14 -56.28
CA VAL A 554 8.35 -41.92 -56.04
C VAL A 554 7.03 -41.99 -56.79
N LEU A 555 7.03 -42.26 -58.09
CA LEU A 555 5.79 -42.36 -58.88
C LEU A 555 4.85 -43.42 -58.33
N THR A 556 5.36 -44.59 -57.93
CA THR A 556 4.55 -45.65 -57.32
C THR A 556 3.93 -45.18 -56.00
N ASN A 557 4.70 -44.46 -55.17
CA ASN A 557 4.20 -43.88 -53.91
C ASN A 557 3.08 -42.85 -54.14
N LEU A 558 3.22 -42.00 -55.17
CA LEU A 558 2.23 -41.00 -55.54
C LEU A 558 0.94 -41.66 -56.08
N LYS A 559 1.05 -42.70 -56.91
CA LYS A 559 -0.11 -43.45 -57.46
C LYS A 559 -1.00 -44.04 -56.38
N VAL A 560 -0.40 -44.52 -55.28
CA VAL A 560 -1.15 -45.12 -54.16
C VAL A 560 -1.59 -44.07 -53.13
N ASP A 561 -1.74 -42.80 -53.53
CA ASP A 561 -2.31 -41.78 -52.65
C ASP A 561 -3.80 -42.02 -52.40
N PRO A 562 -4.22 -42.32 -51.15
CA PRO A 562 -5.61 -42.63 -50.86
C PRO A 562 -6.54 -41.44 -51.13
N LEU A 563 -6.00 -40.22 -51.01
CA LEU A 563 -6.70 -38.97 -51.29
C LEU A 563 -6.68 -38.59 -52.78
N LYS A 564 -6.00 -39.38 -53.64
CA LYS A 564 -5.87 -39.15 -55.08
C LYS A 564 -5.48 -37.70 -55.43
N ARG A 565 -4.54 -37.11 -54.68
CA ARG A 565 -4.16 -35.69 -54.83
C ARG A 565 -3.27 -35.40 -56.04
N PHE A 566 -2.74 -36.43 -56.69
CA PHE A 566 -1.77 -36.31 -57.78
C PHE A 566 -2.35 -36.82 -59.09
N LEU A 567 -2.10 -36.07 -60.17
CA LEU A 567 -2.28 -36.49 -61.55
C LEU A 567 -0.94 -36.96 -62.09
N ILE A 568 -0.89 -38.17 -62.63
CA ILE A 568 0.34 -38.76 -63.16
C ILE A 568 0.12 -39.05 -64.64
N TYR A 569 0.70 -38.21 -65.47
CA TYR A 569 0.63 -38.30 -66.92
C TYR A 569 1.69 -39.27 -67.46
N ASN A 570 1.53 -39.63 -68.73
CA ASN A 570 2.51 -40.43 -69.44
C ASN A 570 3.86 -39.69 -69.52
N GLN A 571 4.94 -40.46 -69.69
CA GLN A 571 6.32 -39.96 -69.67
C GLN A 571 6.76 -39.28 -68.36
N GLY A 572 6.04 -39.46 -67.25
CA GLY A 572 6.53 -39.09 -65.92
C GLY A 572 6.26 -37.65 -65.50
N PHE A 573 5.32 -36.95 -66.15
CA PHE A 573 4.84 -35.65 -65.69
C PHE A 573 3.82 -35.80 -64.54
N ILE A 574 3.93 -34.93 -63.54
CA ILE A 574 3.16 -34.99 -62.30
C ILE A 574 2.52 -33.64 -62.06
N GLY A 575 1.20 -33.63 -61.90
CA GLY A 575 0.41 -32.46 -61.50
C GLY A 575 -0.36 -32.71 -60.20
N LEU A 576 -0.95 -31.65 -59.67
CA LEU A 576 -1.95 -31.72 -58.60
C LEU A 576 -3.36 -31.83 -59.15
N GLN A 577 -4.16 -32.75 -58.61
CA GLN A 577 -5.57 -32.98 -59.00
C GLN A 577 -6.41 -31.70 -58.94
N ILE A 578 -6.18 -30.86 -57.93
CA ILE A 578 -6.91 -29.59 -57.74
C ILE A 578 -6.68 -28.54 -58.83
N LYS A 579 -5.69 -28.77 -59.71
CA LYS A 579 -5.32 -27.87 -60.81
C LYS A 579 -5.54 -28.51 -62.19
N GLU A 580 -6.24 -29.63 -62.27
CA GLU A 580 -6.46 -30.38 -63.52
C GLU A 580 -6.89 -29.47 -64.68
N GLU A 581 -7.89 -28.62 -64.44
CA GLU A 581 -8.47 -27.71 -65.43
C GLU A 581 -7.51 -26.61 -65.91
N GLN A 582 -6.38 -26.41 -65.22
CA GLN A 582 -5.37 -25.41 -65.59
C GLN A 582 -4.28 -26.00 -66.49
N TYR A 583 -4.18 -27.33 -66.56
CA TYR A 583 -3.12 -28.00 -67.30
C TYR A 583 -3.49 -28.16 -68.77
N ASP A 584 -2.51 -27.95 -69.65
CA ASP A 584 -2.66 -28.16 -71.08
C ASP A 584 -2.97 -29.63 -71.40
N ASP A 585 -3.98 -29.87 -72.24
CA ASP A 585 -4.39 -31.20 -72.69
C ASP A 585 -3.30 -32.00 -73.39
N LYS A 586 -2.21 -31.35 -73.84
CA LYS A 586 -1.04 -32.02 -74.42
C LYS A 586 -0.55 -33.18 -73.55
N PHE A 587 -0.57 -33.04 -72.22
CA PHE A 587 -0.10 -34.07 -71.30
C PHE A 587 -1.01 -35.29 -71.22
N ASN A 588 -2.33 -35.12 -71.42
CA ASN A 588 -3.30 -36.21 -71.52
C ASN A 588 -3.06 -37.06 -72.79
N SER A 589 -2.62 -36.41 -73.87
CA SER A 589 -2.43 -37.03 -75.19
C SER A 589 -1.11 -37.80 -75.36
N LEU A 590 -0.17 -37.68 -74.41
CA LEU A 590 1.15 -38.29 -74.53
C LEU A 590 1.07 -39.83 -74.60
N PRO A 591 1.70 -40.51 -75.59
CA PRO A 591 1.63 -41.96 -75.70
C PRO A 591 2.38 -42.68 -74.57
N VAL A 592 1.81 -43.80 -74.08
CA VAL A 592 2.46 -44.68 -73.09
C VAL A 592 3.80 -45.20 -73.63
N GLN A 593 3.87 -45.54 -74.92
CA GLN A 593 5.06 -46.12 -75.57
C GLN A 593 5.97 -45.07 -76.25
N LEU A 594 5.81 -43.78 -75.94
CA LEU A 594 6.59 -42.71 -76.58
C LEU A 594 8.11 -42.92 -76.40
N GLY A 595 8.57 -43.36 -75.23
CA GLY A 595 9.97 -43.71 -75.01
C GLY A 595 10.54 -44.77 -75.99
N LYS A 596 9.76 -45.78 -76.37
CA LYS A 596 10.17 -46.77 -77.39
C LYS A 596 10.32 -46.11 -78.77
N THR A 597 9.40 -45.21 -79.09
CA THR A 597 9.41 -44.46 -80.36
C THR A 597 10.64 -43.56 -80.45
N ILE A 598 10.97 -42.87 -79.36
CA ILE A 598 12.16 -42.03 -79.23
C ILE A 598 13.43 -42.87 -79.46
N ILE A 599 13.58 -44.00 -78.75
CA ILE A 599 14.75 -44.89 -78.89
C ILE A 599 14.85 -45.45 -80.31
N ALA A 600 13.72 -45.83 -80.93
CA ALA A 600 13.70 -46.33 -82.29
C ALA A 600 14.13 -45.27 -83.31
N LYS A 601 13.75 -44.00 -83.13
CA LYS A 601 14.21 -42.89 -83.97
C LYS A 601 15.71 -42.64 -83.80
N HIS A 602 16.22 -42.64 -82.58
CA HIS A 602 17.66 -42.49 -82.34
C HIS A 602 18.47 -43.62 -83.01
N LYS A 603 18.03 -44.88 -82.87
CA LYS A 603 18.65 -46.03 -83.55
C LYS A 603 18.63 -45.95 -85.08
N LYS A 604 17.71 -45.16 -85.66
CA LYS A 604 17.63 -44.88 -87.10
C LYS A 604 18.51 -43.70 -87.54
N GLY A 605 19.36 -43.17 -86.66
CA GLY A 605 20.32 -42.11 -86.97
C GLY A 605 19.83 -40.68 -86.74
N TYR A 606 18.67 -40.49 -86.12
CA TYR A 606 18.16 -39.15 -85.78
C TYR A 606 18.97 -38.56 -84.62
N SER A 607 19.42 -37.32 -84.75
CA SER A 607 20.10 -36.61 -83.67
C SER A 607 19.14 -36.28 -82.52
N ILE A 608 19.67 -35.95 -81.34
CA ILE A 608 18.86 -35.48 -80.21
C ILE A 608 18.00 -34.27 -80.59
N ASN A 609 18.53 -33.35 -81.41
CA ASN A 609 17.80 -32.17 -81.86
C ASN A 609 16.66 -32.53 -82.83
N ASP A 610 16.87 -33.50 -83.70
CA ASP A 610 15.80 -34.00 -84.60
C ASP A 610 14.67 -34.64 -83.79
N ILE A 611 15.03 -35.35 -82.72
CA ILE A 611 14.06 -35.97 -81.81
C ILE A 611 13.28 -34.90 -81.02
N LYS A 612 13.95 -33.87 -80.48
CA LYS A 612 13.27 -32.75 -79.80
C LYS A 612 12.32 -32.01 -80.74
N THR A 613 12.74 -31.76 -81.98
CA THR A 613 11.90 -31.14 -83.01
C THR A 613 10.69 -32.01 -83.35
N PHE A 614 10.88 -33.32 -83.44
CA PHE A 614 9.78 -34.27 -83.60
C PHE A 614 8.79 -34.20 -82.43
N LEU A 615 9.27 -34.15 -81.18
CA LEU A 615 8.43 -34.07 -79.98
C LEU A 615 7.66 -32.74 -79.89
N LEU A 616 8.29 -31.62 -80.25
CA LEU A 616 7.62 -30.33 -80.38
C LEU A 616 6.50 -30.38 -81.41
N ASN A 617 6.80 -30.84 -82.63
CA ASN A 617 5.82 -30.81 -83.73
C ASN A 617 4.69 -31.83 -83.55
N SER A 618 4.95 -32.96 -82.88
CA SER A 618 3.98 -34.06 -82.77
C SER A 618 3.15 -34.02 -81.48
N TYR A 619 3.68 -33.42 -80.42
CA TYR A 619 3.06 -33.45 -79.08
C TYR A 619 3.09 -32.09 -78.37
N ASN A 620 3.49 -31.01 -79.05
CA ASN A 620 3.61 -29.67 -78.49
C ASN A 620 4.52 -29.60 -77.23
N LEU A 621 5.53 -30.48 -77.17
CA LEU A 621 6.50 -30.50 -76.07
C LEU A 621 7.63 -29.52 -76.34
N THR A 622 7.88 -28.64 -75.39
CA THR A 622 9.04 -27.74 -75.40
C THR A 622 10.35 -28.53 -75.45
N PHE A 623 11.43 -27.85 -75.83
CA PHE A 623 12.76 -28.46 -75.89
C PHE A 623 13.25 -28.94 -74.51
N GLU A 624 12.86 -28.26 -73.43
CA GLU A 624 13.19 -28.65 -72.05
C GLU A 624 12.38 -29.84 -71.58
N GLU A 625 11.06 -29.88 -71.81
CA GLU A 625 10.24 -31.07 -71.53
C GLU A 625 10.76 -32.29 -72.29
N SER A 626 11.10 -32.11 -73.57
CA SER A 626 11.69 -33.15 -74.41
C SER A 626 13.02 -33.65 -73.86
N LYS A 627 13.88 -32.74 -73.37
CA LYS A 627 15.16 -33.08 -72.72
C LYS A 627 14.94 -33.89 -71.45
N LEU A 628 13.96 -33.53 -70.63
CA LEU A 628 13.64 -34.24 -69.40
C LEU A 628 13.16 -35.66 -69.68
N ILE A 629 12.32 -35.87 -70.70
CA ILE A 629 11.89 -37.22 -71.13
C ILE A 629 13.10 -38.04 -71.59
N LEU A 630 13.97 -37.46 -72.42
CA LEU A 630 15.18 -38.13 -72.93
C LEU A 630 16.09 -38.58 -71.80
N ASN A 631 16.39 -37.68 -70.85
CA ASN A 631 17.26 -37.96 -69.70
C ASN A 631 16.66 -39.00 -68.74
N ASN A 632 15.34 -39.21 -68.77
CA ASN A 632 14.67 -40.23 -67.95
C ASN A 632 14.79 -41.63 -68.55
N LEU A 633 15.08 -41.73 -69.86
CA LEU A 633 15.25 -43.00 -70.54
C LEU A 633 16.68 -43.50 -70.33
N LYS A 634 16.84 -44.61 -69.59
CA LYS A 634 18.15 -45.24 -69.32
C LYS A 634 19.05 -45.38 -70.56
N TYR A 635 18.44 -45.62 -71.73
CA TYR A 635 19.13 -45.74 -73.01
C TYR A 635 20.08 -44.57 -73.33
N PHE A 636 19.74 -43.35 -72.93
CA PHE A 636 20.56 -42.15 -73.18
C PHE A 636 21.50 -41.77 -72.02
N ASN A 637 21.47 -42.53 -70.91
CA ASN A 637 22.36 -42.31 -69.77
C ASN A 637 23.50 -43.34 -69.72
N GLU A 638 23.37 -44.46 -70.43
CA GLU A 638 24.33 -45.58 -70.46
C GLU A 638 25.12 -45.65 -71.79
N ASN A 639 24.75 -44.85 -72.79
CA ASN A 639 25.49 -44.63 -74.04
C ASN A 639 25.77 -43.13 -74.18
#